data_AF-A0A421JT75-F1
#
_entry.id   AF-A0A421JT75-F1
#
_cell.length_a   1.000
_cell.length_b   1.000
_cell.length_c   1.000
_cell.angle_alpha   90.00
_cell.angle_beta   90.00
_cell.angle_gamma   90.00
#
_symmetry.space_group_name_H-M   'P 1'
#
loop_
_entity.id
_entity.type
_entity.pdbx_description
1 polymer ?
#
loop_
_entity_poly.entity_id
_entity_poly.type
_entity_poly.pdbx_seq_one_letter_code
_entity_poly.pdbx_strand_id
1 'polypeptide(L)'
;MPKRLSQGSISPQVKRTQTETPASNLDNASVDAWLVCGSCAQLLGQTDTAIRSFEFVIKHDPYNVAGLCGLSSSLRLNGIKNNETIGAQSAIEKLNKAVEAFPPLSRETPIFKELAECYLMIGLNDQAHQAIQTAIQLSPHDASLWLLSAQTLIRAGARNHATGSLTHCLSILDSVKKFTTTDIETARAAHAELAAIAAADGNIEVSIAELTATLSLPPSALTRKDEHIALWCALSTAKERANDIAGAIKACEDAEMTVGNNSDRILMTHAYLLLLNVQSAGKNAQTCINLLNKIVNLETEKVLIQPNEKENVQDFLPWYLLGRAYSFMDQPRLAYDSYQVALRRAPNSPITWLAVGKLYLELKQLPDALAAYSQALRLQMDDGSQGTATAWDGLSCVYERCDDHLMDASDACTRAAACFKAIGDLKNAYIFEARAEALVQASKKEGPIPELREPPDVPSFLLRDLVALSTAERISYIQSQQQQQQQLQQQQQEQQQQQQQQQQLQQQHQEQQRAHQQPQKIQHTPLQMQPQMIRGSPEVTMVQQTPQQIPIQIYQQVPPQQNGGQYLYPLPYSYKPDQKSPRQQPHMLPQLPNPLAQQSYMPPDQSQPQLPQYLYQQGPQRGALPPVPPHAQPGGPHQSPLNHPQMVPNGTPYPGMPGAPAGYAYGPQQYVPIQGGAVPQQ
;
A
#
# COMPACT_ATOMS: atom_id res chain seq x y z
N MET A 1 107.50 4.75 -26.96
CA MET A 1 107.05 4.78 -28.37
C MET A 1 107.53 3.54 -29.11
N PRO A 2 106.83 3.00 -30.11
CA PRO A 2 105.39 2.67 -30.17
C PRO A 2 105.17 1.17 -30.50
N LYS A 3 104.08 0.54 -30.05
CA LYS A 3 103.58 -0.72 -30.65
C LYS A 3 102.05 -0.82 -30.59
N ARG A 4 101.49 -0.76 -31.80
CA ARG A 4 100.26 -1.34 -32.38
C ARG A 4 98.98 -1.54 -31.55
N LEU A 5 97.95 -0.92 -32.10
CA LEU A 5 96.51 -1.13 -32.01
C LEU A 5 96.07 -2.61 -32.04
N SER A 6 95.13 -2.98 -31.16
CA SER A 6 94.18 -4.07 -31.36
C SER A 6 92.77 -3.61 -30.95
N GLN A 7 91.80 -4.05 -31.74
CA GLN A 7 90.44 -3.53 -31.88
C GLN A 7 89.55 -3.74 -30.65
N GLY A 8 88.82 -2.70 -30.27
CA GLY A 8 87.61 -2.77 -29.44
C GLY A 8 86.45 -2.19 -30.24
N SER A 9 85.52 -3.04 -30.66
CA SER A 9 84.31 -2.67 -31.40
C SER A 9 83.30 -2.03 -30.44
N ILE A 10 83.11 -0.71 -30.57
CA ILE A 10 82.01 0.04 -29.97
C ILE A 10 80.87 0.05 -31.00
N SER A 11 79.77 -0.63 -30.69
CA SER A 11 78.51 -0.52 -31.44
C SER A 11 77.83 0.82 -31.12
N PRO A 12 77.29 1.55 -32.11
CA PRO A 12 76.61 2.82 -31.87
C PRO A 12 75.20 2.59 -31.30
N GLN A 13 74.80 3.48 -30.39
CA GLN A 13 73.44 3.55 -29.84
C GLN A 13 72.39 3.69 -30.94
N VAL A 14 71.45 2.74 -31.00
CA VAL A 14 70.20 2.87 -31.73
C VAL A 14 69.15 3.44 -30.77
N LYS A 15 68.63 4.63 -31.09
CA LYS A 15 67.41 5.18 -30.50
C LYS A 15 66.30 4.13 -30.66
N ARG A 16 65.82 3.56 -29.55
CA ARG A 16 64.60 2.75 -29.53
C ARG A 16 63.40 3.65 -29.82
N THR A 17 63.00 3.74 -31.08
CA THR A 17 61.62 3.99 -31.45
C THR A 17 60.78 2.80 -30.96
N GLN A 18 59.85 3.05 -30.05
CA GLN A 18 58.85 2.05 -29.63
C GLN A 18 57.99 1.73 -30.85
N THR A 19 58.08 0.51 -31.35
CA THR A 19 57.17 -0.03 -32.37
C THR A 19 56.01 -0.69 -31.64
N GLU A 20 54.84 -0.06 -31.64
CA GLU A 20 53.57 -0.65 -31.22
C GLU A 20 53.26 -1.87 -32.11
N THR A 21 52.95 -3.01 -31.49
CA THR A 21 52.65 -4.25 -32.18
C THR A 21 51.21 -4.24 -32.74
N PRO A 22 50.95 -4.73 -33.96
CA PRO A 22 49.60 -4.73 -34.55
C PRO A 22 48.55 -5.53 -33.75
N ALA A 23 48.98 -6.46 -32.88
CA ALA A 23 48.09 -7.21 -31.99
C ALA A 23 47.48 -6.35 -30.86
N SER A 24 48.25 -5.43 -30.27
CA SER A 24 47.74 -4.53 -29.22
C SER A 24 46.70 -3.55 -29.76
N ASN A 25 46.80 -3.18 -31.03
CA ASN A 25 45.83 -2.31 -31.68
C ASN A 25 44.51 -3.05 -31.98
N LEU A 26 44.55 -4.35 -32.24
CA LEU A 26 43.34 -5.16 -32.44
C LEU A 26 42.61 -5.39 -31.11
N ASP A 27 43.35 -5.68 -30.04
CA ASP A 27 42.77 -5.89 -28.71
C ASP A 27 42.11 -4.61 -28.19
N ASN A 28 42.75 -3.45 -28.34
CA ASN A 28 42.16 -2.16 -27.98
C ASN A 28 40.91 -1.84 -28.81
N ALA A 29 40.96 -2.05 -30.13
CA ALA A 29 39.79 -1.85 -30.99
C ALA A 29 38.64 -2.81 -30.65
N SER A 30 38.94 -4.02 -30.18
CA SER A 30 37.93 -4.97 -29.73
C SER A 30 37.25 -4.51 -28.43
N VAL A 31 38.01 -3.96 -27.48
CA VAL A 31 37.47 -3.38 -26.23
C VAL A 31 36.54 -2.21 -26.53
N ASP A 32 36.96 -1.30 -27.42
CA ASP A 32 36.13 -0.16 -27.84
C ASP A 32 34.84 -0.62 -28.52
N ALA A 33 34.91 -1.65 -29.37
CA ALA A 33 33.72 -2.23 -30.01
C ALA A 33 32.75 -2.82 -28.97
N TRP A 34 33.25 -3.60 -28.01
CA TRP A 34 32.43 -4.16 -26.94
C TRP A 34 31.81 -3.10 -26.02
N LEU A 35 32.53 -2.00 -25.75
CA LEU A 35 32.02 -0.85 -24.99
C LEU A 35 30.84 -0.19 -25.70
N VAL A 36 30.97 0.06 -27.00
CA VAL A 36 29.88 0.66 -27.81
C VAL A 36 28.71 -0.30 -27.91
N CYS A 37 28.95 -1.59 -28.18
CA CYS A 37 27.90 -2.61 -28.20
C CYS A 37 27.15 -2.71 -26.86
N GLY A 38 27.88 -2.70 -25.74
CA GLY A 38 27.29 -2.72 -24.40
C GLY A 38 26.43 -1.48 -24.14
N SER A 39 26.94 -0.29 -24.47
CA SER A 39 26.22 0.97 -24.30
C SER A 39 24.95 1.03 -25.15
N CYS A 40 25.02 0.58 -26.41
CA CYS A 40 23.86 0.46 -27.30
C CYS A 40 22.84 -0.56 -26.77
N ALA A 41 23.30 -1.72 -26.30
CA ALA A 41 22.41 -2.75 -25.73
C ALA A 41 21.68 -2.23 -24.48
N GLN A 42 22.38 -1.47 -23.63
CA GLN A 42 21.80 -0.83 -22.45
C GLN A 42 20.74 0.21 -22.83
N LEU A 43 21.00 1.05 -23.84
CA LEU A 43 20.02 2.02 -24.38
C LEU A 43 18.78 1.33 -24.96
N LEU A 44 18.94 0.14 -25.55
CA LEU A 44 17.85 -0.67 -26.10
C LEU A 44 17.11 -1.51 -25.03
N GLY A 45 17.51 -1.43 -23.75
CA GLY A 45 16.91 -2.22 -22.67
C GLY A 45 17.27 -3.71 -22.70
N GLN A 46 18.27 -4.12 -23.49
CA GLN A 46 18.76 -5.50 -23.55
C GLN A 46 19.85 -5.74 -22.50
N THR A 47 19.43 -5.87 -21.25
CA THR A 47 20.32 -5.99 -20.08
C THR A 47 21.29 -7.18 -20.18
N ASP A 48 20.82 -8.35 -20.62
CA ASP A 48 21.67 -9.55 -20.69
C ASP A 48 22.81 -9.41 -21.71
N THR A 49 22.51 -8.82 -22.87
CA THR A 49 23.51 -8.54 -23.92
C THR A 49 24.50 -7.48 -23.46
N ALA A 50 24.02 -6.44 -22.75
CA ALA A 50 24.86 -5.40 -22.19
C ALA A 50 25.84 -5.98 -21.15
N ILE A 51 25.34 -6.77 -20.20
CA ILE A 51 26.16 -7.45 -19.17
C ILE A 51 27.28 -8.26 -19.83
N ARG A 52 26.95 -9.11 -20.81
CA ARG A 52 27.94 -9.94 -21.51
C ARG A 52 28.99 -9.08 -22.22
N SER A 53 28.57 -8.02 -22.89
CA SER A 53 29.48 -7.13 -23.63
C SER A 53 30.47 -6.44 -22.67
N PHE A 54 30.00 -5.94 -21.53
CA PHE A 54 30.88 -5.34 -20.52
C PHE A 54 31.75 -6.36 -19.78
N GLU A 55 31.30 -7.60 -19.59
CA GLU A 55 32.15 -8.68 -19.06
C GLU A 55 33.31 -9.01 -20.01
N PHE A 56 33.10 -8.97 -21.33
CA PHE A 56 34.18 -9.08 -22.29
C PHE A 56 35.15 -7.90 -22.20
N VAL A 57 34.66 -6.67 -22.05
CA VAL A 57 35.52 -5.49 -21.83
C VAL A 57 36.43 -5.71 -20.62
N ILE A 58 35.87 -6.06 -19.47
CA ILE A 58 36.64 -6.23 -18.22
C ILE A 58 37.60 -7.42 -18.30
N LYS A 59 37.28 -8.45 -19.08
CA LYS A 59 38.18 -9.59 -19.30
C LYS A 59 39.44 -9.20 -20.08
N HIS A 60 39.31 -8.30 -21.05
CA HIS A 60 40.42 -7.85 -21.89
C HIS A 60 41.15 -6.63 -21.29
N ASP A 61 40.42 -5.73 -20.64
CA ASP A 61 40.94 -4.57 -19.92
C ASP A 61 40.25 -4.42 -18.54
N PRO A 62 40.82 -5.04 -17.49
CA PRO A 62 40.26 -4.96 -16.13
C PRO A 62 40.31 -3.56 -15.50
N TYR A 63 41.06 -2.62 -16.06
CA TYR A 63 41.19 -1.25 -15.58
C TYR A 63 40.15 -0.29 -16.20
N ASN A 64 39.36 -0.77 -17.16
CA ASN A 64 38.43 0.07 -17.91
C ASN A 64 37.28 0.62 -17.04
N VAL A 65 37.35 1.90 -16.68
CA VAL A 65 36.33 2.57 -15.84
C VAL A 65 34.94 2.51 -16.49
N ALA A 66 34.84 2.78 -17.80
CA ALA A 66 33.58 2.77 -18.51
C ALA A 66 32.96 1.36 -18.57
N GLY A 67 33.78 0.33 -18.77
CA GLY A 67 33.35 -1.06 -18.73
C GLY A 67 32.87 -1.50 -17.35
N LEU A 68 33.61 -1.15 -16.30
CA LEU A 68 33.24 -1.42 -14.90
C LEU A 68 31.92 -0.74 -14.51
N CYS A 69 31.77 0.54 -14.83
CA CYS A 69 30.54 1.29 -14.54
C CYS A 69 29.36 0.78 -15.39
N GLY A 70 29.58 0.51 -16.67
CA GLY A 70 28.55 -0.06 -17.57
C GLY A 70 28.05 -1.43 -17.10
N LEU A 71 28.97 -2.30 -16.62
CA LEU A 71 28.60 -3.58 -16.02
C LEU A 71 27.78 -3.39 -14.75
N SER A 72 28.23 -2.53 -13.84
CA SER A 72 27.53 -2.20 -12.59
C SER A 72 26.10 -1.73 -12.85
N SER A 73 25.96 -0.70 -13.70
CA SER A 73 24.66 -0.15 -14.10
C SER A 73 23.77 -1.22 -14.74
N SER A 74 24.31 -2.06 -15.63
CA SER A 74 23.53 -3.12 -16.30
C SER A 74 23.07 -4.23 -15.33
N LEU A 75 23.92 -4.63 -14.38
CA LEU A 75 23.56 -5.60 -13.32
C LEU A 75 22.47 -5.03 -12.41
N ARG A 76 22.55 -3.75 -12.07
CA ARG A 76 21.54 -3.04 -11.28
C ARG A 76 20.21 -2.93 -12.01
N LEU A 77 20.22 -2.56 -13.29
CA LEU A 77 19.01 -2.52 -14.12
C LEU A 77 18.34 -3.90 -14.25
N ASN A 78 19.13 -4.97 -14.37
CA ASN A 78 18.61 -6.33 -14.37
C ASN A 78 17.97 -6.70 -13.02
N GLY A 79 18.62 -6.33 -11.92
CA GLY A 79 18.08 -6.49 -10.56
C GLY A 79 16.75 -5.75 -10.37
N ILE A 80 16.65 -4.50 -10.85
CA ILE A 80 15.40 -3.71 -10.82
C ILE A 80 14.30 -4.42 -11.61
N LYS A 81 14.60 -4.94 -12.81
CA LYS A 81 13.63 -5.64 -13.66
C LYS A 81 13.08 -6.93 -13.02
N ASN A 82 13.92 -7.67 -12.30
CA ASN A 82 13.52 -8.93 -11.68
C ASN A 82 13.12 -8.79 -10.21
N ASN A 83 13.15 -7.56 -9.66
CA ASN A 83 12.96 -7.27 -8.24
C ASN A 83 13.92 -8.04 -7.31
N GLU A 84 15.20 -8.10 -7.70
CA GLU A 84 16.26 -8.82 -7.01
C GLU A 84 17.46 -7.91 -6.72
N THR A 85 18.17 -8.16 -5.62
CA THR A 85 19.36 -7.38 -5.20
C THR A 85 20.69 -8.08 -5.52
N ILE A 86 20.65 -9.31 -6.02
CA ILE A 86 21.84 -10.16 -6.27
C ILE A 86 22.78 -9.50 -7.28
N GLY A 87 22.25 -8.89 -8.34
CA GLY A 87 23.04 -8.18 -9.34
C GLY A 87 23.85 -7.02 -8.74
N ALA A 88 23.24 -6.23 -7.86
CA ALA A 88 23.90 -5.13 -7.17
C ALA A 88 25.00 -5.62 -6.21
N GLN A 89 24.76 -6.74 -5.50
CA GLN A 89 25.79 -7.36 -4.64
C GLN A 89 27.01 -7.82 -5.47
N SER A 90 26.78 -8.46 -6.61
CA SER A 90 27.86 -8.86 -7.51
C SER A 90 28.63 -7.66 -8.08
N ALA A 91 27.94 -6.57 -8.41
CA ALA A 91 28.56 -5.34 -8.88
C ALA A 91 29.50 -4.74 -7.81
N ILE A 92 29.06 -4.66 -6.55
CA ILE A 92 29.88 -4.16 -5.44
C ILE A 92 31.15 -5.00 -5.26
N GLU A 93 31.02 -6.33 -5.27
CA GLU A 93 32.16 -7.22 -5.13
C GLU A 93 33.18 -7.03 -6.28
N LYS A 94 32.68 -6.94 -7.53
CA LYS A 94 33.53 -6.72 -8.71
C LYS A 94 34.22 -5.34 -8.67
N LEU A 95 33.51 -4.29 -8.29
CA LEU A 95 34.06 -2.93 -8.19
C LEU A 95 35.11 -2.82 -7.08
N ASN A 96 34.83 -3.32 -5.87
CA ASN A 96 35.79 -3.29 -4.77
C ASN A 96 37.06 -4.08 -5.12
N LYS A 97 36.92 -5.27 -5.71
CA LYS A 97 38.07 -6.06 -6.21
C LYS A 97 38.88 -5.32 -7.26
N ALA A 98 38.23 -4.59 -8.17
CA ALA A 98 38.93 -3.79 -9.17
C ALA A 98 39.72 -2.64 -8.52
N VAL A 99 39.12 -1.93 -7.55
CA VAL A 99 39.78 -0.85 -6.82
C VAL A 99 40.98 -1.36 -6.01
N GLU A 100 40.86 -2.54 -5.39
CA GLU A 100 41.95 -3.19 -4.66
C GLU A 100 43.09 -3.63 -5.59
N ALA A 101 42.75 -4.23 -6.74
CA ALA A 101 43.73 -4.72 -7.71
C ALA A 101 44.44 -3.58 -8.46
N PHE A 102 43.75 -2.46 -8.68
CA PHE A 102 44.25 -1.31 -9.43
C PHE A 102 44.09 -0.02 -8.62
N PRO A 103 45.07 0.32 -7.76
CA PRO A 103 45.01 1.50 -6.90
C PRO A 103 44.68 2.84 -7.56
N PRO A 104 45.02 3.13 -8.85
CA PRO A 104 44.62 4.37 -9.50
C PRO A 104 43.10 4.56 -9.60
N LEU A 105 42.31 3.47 -9.62
CA LEU A 105 40.85 3.52 -9.66
C LEU A 105 40.24 4.18 -8.42
N SER A 106 40.97 4.23 -7.30
CA SER A 106 40.53 4.94 -6.08
C SER A 106 40.41 6.46 -6.24
N ARG A 107 40.85 7.02 -7.37
CA ARG A 107 40.71 8.44 -7.70
C ARG A 107 39.62 8.73 -8.75
N GLU A 108 38.97 7.69 -9.25
CA GLU A 108 37.95 7.80 -10.29
C GLU A 108 36.56 7.99 -9.66
N THR A 109 35.99 9.19 -9.79
CA THR A 109 34.64 9.52 -9.30
C THR A 109 33.55 8.53 -9.75
N PRO A 110 33.46 8.11 -11.04
CA PRO A 110 32.36 7.29 -11.51
C PRO A 110 32.20 5.96 -10.76
N ILE A 111 33.31 5.39 -10.29
CA ILE A 111 33.31 4.12 -9.54
C ILE A 111 32.61 4.28 -8.20
N PHE A 112 32.92 5.35 -7.46
CA PHE A 112 32.29 5.61 -6.17
C PHE A 112 30.81 6.01 -6.30
N LYS A 113 30.45 6.68 -7.40
CA LYS A 113 29.05 6.94 -7.76
C LYS A 113 28.28 5.62 -7.95
N GLU A 114 28.81 4.71 -8.76
CA GLU A 114 28.21 3.39 -9.01
C GLU A 114 28.14 2.52 -7.74
N LEU A 115 29.17 2.55 -6.90
CA LEU A 115 29.16 1.89 -5.60
C LEU A 115 28.05 2.44 -4.71
N ALA A 116 27.90 3.76 -4.62
CA ALA A 116 26.84 4.39 -3.83
C ALA A 116 25.44 3.98 -4.32
N GLU A 117 25.20 3.98 -5.63
CA GLU A 117 23.93 3.53 -6.21
C GLU A 117 23.65 2.04 -5.92
N CYS A 118 24.68 1.18 -5.97
CA CYS A 118 24.53 -0.23 -5.64
C CYS A 118 24.27 -0.47 -4.14
N TYR A 119 24.95 0.25 -3.24
CA TYR A 119 24.69 0.18 -1.80
C TYR A 119 23.28 0.66 -1.45
N LEU A 120 22.80 1.72 -2.10
CA LEU A 120 21.42 2.18 -1.95
C LEU A 120 20.42 1.11 -2.37
N MET A 121 20.63 0.42 -3.48
CA MET A 121 19.73 -0.64 -3.95
C MET A 121 19.61 -1.80 -2.97
N ILE A 122 20.66 -2.09 -2.19
CA ILE A 122 20.65 -3.15 -1.16
C ILE A 122 20.09 -2.63 0.18
N GLY A 123 20.06 -1.31 0.39
CA GLY A 123 19.63 -0.68 1.63
C GLY A 123 20.77 -0.44 2.64
N LEU A 124 22.03 -0.49 2.21
CA LEU A 124 23.20 -0.23 3.04
C LEU A 124 23.53 1.28 3.03
N ASN A 125 22.71 2.06 3.73
CA ASN A 125 22.74 3.53 3.69
C ASN A 125 24.07 4.14 4.15
N ASP A 126 24.71 3.58 5.20
CA ASP A 126 25.96 4.11 5.74
C ASP A 126 27.14 3.94 4.76
N GLN A 127 27.21 2.78 4.10
CA GLN A 127 28.22 2.49 3.09
C GLN A 127 28.00 3.35 1.84
N ALA A 128 26.73 3.54 1.44
CA ALA A 128 26.39 4.46 0.37
C ALA A 128 26.83 5.90 0.70
N HIS A 129 26.60 6.34 1.94
CA HIS A 129 27.02 7.66 2.40
C HIS A 129 28.55 7.83 2.35
N GLN A 130 29.32 6.82 2.77
CA GLN A 130 30.79 6.87 2.69
C GLN A 130 31.27 6.96 1.24
N ALA A 131 30.72 6.12 0.35
CA ALA A 131 31.07 6.12 -1.07
C ALA A 131 30.74 7.47 -1.75
N ILE A 132 29.56 8.05 -1.47
CA ILE A 132 29.21 9.33 -2.07
C ILE A 132 30.07 10.49 -1.53
N GLN A 133 30.45 10.48 -0.25
CA GLN A 133 31.36 11.48 0.30
C GLN A 133 32.74 11.41 -0.36
N THR A 134 33.25 10.20 -0.63
CA THR A 134 34.51 10.04 -1.38
C THR A 134 34.38 10.58 -2.81
N ALA A 135 33.26 10.34 -3.49
CA ALA A 135 33.00 10.87 -4.83
C ALA A 135 32.95 12.41 -4.84
N ILE A 136 32.26 13.02 -3.86
CA ILE A 136 32.16 14.48 -3.73
C ILE A 136 33.53 15.11 -3.47
N GLN A 137 34.37 14.50 -2.64
CA GLN A 137 35.73 14.99 -2.39
C GLN A 137 36.59 15.01 -3.67
N LEU A 138 36.40 14.03 -4.56
CA LEU A 138 37.12 13.96 -5.83
C LEU A 138 36.62 14.99 -6.84
N SER A 139 35.30 15.23 -6.89
CA SER A 139 34.68 16.18 -7.83
C SER A 139 33.55 16.99 -7.18
N PRO A 140 33.86 18.09 -6.48
CA PRO A 140 32.87 18.86 -5.72
C PRO A 140 31.85 19.62 -6.59
N HIS A 141 32.18 19.90 -7.85
CA HIS A 141 31.36 20.69 -8.77
C HIS A 141 30.37 19.86 -9.61
N ASP A 142 30.29 18.54 -9.40
CA ASP A 142 29.33 17.68 -10.10
C ASP A 142 27.99 17.68 -9.34
N ALA A 143 26.98 18.34 -9.91
CA ALA A 143 25.64 18.41 -9.35
C ALA A 143 24.98 17.02 -9.17
N SER A 144 25.30 16.05 -10.03
CA SER A 144 24.69 14.71 -9.96
C SER A 144 25.10 13.95 -8.70
N LEU A 145 26.28 14.24 -8.14
CA LEU A 145 26.75 13.64 -6.88
C LEU A 145 26.02 14.23 -5.67
N TRP A 146 25.69 15.53 -5.71
CA TRP A 146 24.93 16.18 -4.66
C TRP A 146 23.47 15.72 -4.62
N LEU A 147 22.87 15.49 -5.80
CA LEU A 147 21.56 14.84 -5.90
C LEU A 147 21.60 13.42 -5.29
N LEU A 148 22.58 12.61 -5.68
CA LEU A 148 22.73 11.26 -5.12
C LEU A 148 23.00 11.28 -3.61
N SER A 149 23.80 12.24 -3.12
CA SER A 149 24.01 12.46 -1.69
C SER A 149 22.71 12.79 -0.97
N ALA A 150 21.89 13.68 -1.51
CA ALA A 150 20.58 13.97 -0.94
C ALA A 150 19.70 12.71 -0.87
N GLN A 151 19.65 11.91 -1.94
CA GLN A 151 18.90 10.65 -1.96
C GLN A 151 19.41 9.66 -0.89
N THR A 152 20.73 9.57 -0.67
CA THR A 152 21.29 8.74 0.42
C THR A 152 20.83 9.23 1.79
N LEU A 153 20.84 10.55 2.01
CA LEU A 153 20.47 11.18 3.27
C LEU A 153 18.97 11.05 3.56
N ILE A 154 18.13 11.14 2.54
CA ILE A 154 16.67 10.91 2.64
C ILE A 154 16.40 9.47 3.10
N ARG A 155 17.07 8.48 2.50
CA ARG A 155 16.95 7.07 2.94
C ARG A 155 17.49 6.84 4.35
N ALA A 156 18.49 7.60 4.76
CA ALA A 156 18.99 7.60 6.14
C ALA A 156 18.10 8.38 7.14
N GLY A 157 17.04 9.06 6.68
CA GLY A 157 16.15 9.85 7.52
C GLY A 157 16.67 11.26 7.88
N ALA A 158 17.81 11.68 7.32
CA ALA A 158 18.46 12.95 7.61
C ALA A 158 17.96 14.10 6.68
N ARG A 159 16.66 14.43 6.77
CA ARG A 159 15.99 15.38 5.85
C ARG A 159 16.65 16.76 5.78
N ASN A 160 17.04 17.34 6.93
CA ASN A 160 17.67 18.67 6.96
C ASN A 160 18.99 18.72 6.18
N HIS A 161 19.82 17.69 6.30
CA HIS A 161 21.07 17.60 5.55
C HIS A 161 20.80 17.37 4.06
N ALA A 162 19.78 16.59 3.72
CA ALA A 162 19.37 16.39 2.33
C ALA A 162 18.94 17.71 1.67
N THR A 163 18.14 18.54 2.36
CA THR A 163 17.77 19.89 1.88
C THR A 163 19.00 20.75 1.60
N GLY A 164 20.02 20.70 2.47
CA GLY A 164 21.30 21.38 2.24
C GLY A 164 22.03 20.88 0.99
N SER A 165 22.09 19.57 0.77
CA SER A 165 22.69 18.99 -0.44
C SER A 165 21.93 19.34 -1.71
N LEU A 166 20.59 19.36 -1.68
CA LEU A 166 19.74 19.70 -2.83
C LEU A 166 19.84 21.18 -3.21
N THR A 167 19.79 22.07 -2.22
CA THR A 167 19.98 23.51 -2.45
C THR A 167 21.37 23.81 -3.00
N HIS A 168 22.40 23.11 -2.53
CA HIS A 168 23.74 23.21 -3.11
C HIS A 168 23.79 22.68 -4.55
N CYS A 169 23.16 21.53 -4.83
CA CYS A 169 23.02 20.97 -6.18
C CYS A 169 22.42 22.01 -7.15
N LEU A 170 21.32 22.66 -6.77
CA LEU A 170 20.68 23.69 -7.60
C LEU A 170 21.57 24.92 -7.78
N SER A 171 22.29 25.36 -6.74
CA SER A 171 23.23 26.49 -6.84
C SER A 171 24.36 26.25 -7.84
N ILE A 172 24.82 25.00 -7.97
CA ILE A 172 25.80 24.62 -8.99
C ILE A 172 25.16 24.73 -10.37
N LEU A 173 23.95 24.21 -10.55
CA LEU A 173 23.24 24.23 -11.84
C LEU A 173 22.90 25.65 -12.29
N ASP A 174 22.50 26.55 -11.38
CA ASP A 174 22.24 27.96 -11.68
C ASP A 174 23.48 28.70 -12.21
N SER A 175 24.68 28.25 -11.83
CA SER A 175 25.94 28.84 -12.30
C SER A 175 26.32 28.41 -13.72
N VAL A 176 25.64 27.41 -14.29
CA VAL A 176 25.95 26.83 -15.60
C VAL A 176 25.35 27.68 -16.73
N LYS A 177 26.19 28.10 -17.69
CA LYS A 177 25.76 28.93 -18.83
C LYS A 177 25.04 28.18 -19.95
N LYS A 178 25.27 26.87 -20.07
CA LYS A 178 24.69 25.99 -21.09
C LYS A 178 24.24 24.70 -20.44
N PHE A 179 22.93 24.51 -20.37
CA PHE A 179 22.34 23.31 -19.78
C PHE A 179 22.40 22.14 -20.76
N THR A 180 22.86 20.99 -20.26
CA THR A 180 22.67 19.69 -20.91
C THR A 180 21.31 19.12 -20.53
N THR A 181 20.81 18.14 -21.30
CA THR A 181 19.57 17.42 -20.94
C THR A 181 19.69 16.76 -19.56
N THR A 182 20.87 16.25 -19.22
CA THR A 182 21.16 15.65 -17.90
C THR A 182 21.12 16.67 -16.77
N ASP A 183 21.53 17.91 -17.01
CA ASP A 183 21.44 18.99 -16.01
C ASP A 183 19.99 19.34 -15.70
N ILE A 184 19.15 19.43 -16.75
CA ILE A 184 17.71 19.70 -16.61
C ILE A 184 17.03 18.56 -15.84
N GLU A 185 17.40 17.31 -16.11
CA GLU A 185 16.89 16.16 -15.37
C GLU A 185 17.34 16.15 -13.91
N THR A 186 18.59 16.52 -13.65
CA THR A 186 19.14 16.64 -12.29
C THR A 186 18.43 17.76 -11.51
N ALA A 187 18.22 18.92 -12.12
CA ALA A 187 17.44 20.02 -11.54
C ALA A 187 16.00 19.58 -11.25
N ARG A 188 15.35 18.90 -12.20
CA ARG A 188 13.97 18.40 -12.03
C ARG A 188 13.88 17.45 -10.85
N ALA A 189 14.79 16.49 -10.76
CA ALA A 189 14.85 15.57 -9.62
C ALA A 189 15.09 16.34 -8.32
N ALA A 190 16.03 17.29 -8.29
CA ALA A 190 16.33 18.04 -7.08
C ALA A 190 15.14 18.87 -6.57
N HIS A 191 14.43 19.57 -7.45
CA HIS A 191 13.21 20.30 -7.09
C HIS A 191 12.09 19.35 -6.62
N ALA A 192 11.89 18.20 -7.28
CA ALA A 192 10.89 17.22 -6.86
C ALA A 192 11.17 16.64 -5.47
N GLU A 193 12.44 16.38 -5.16
CA GLU A 193 12.93 15.90 -3.85
C GLU A 193 12.72 16.95 -2.76
N LEU A 194 13.06 18.22 -3.04
CA LEU A 194 12.80 19.34 -2.13
C LEU A 194 11.30 19.50 -1.86
N ALA A 195 10.47 19.39 -2.90
CA ALA A 195 9.02 19.44 -2.74
C ALA A 195 8.49 18.32 -1.85
N ALA A 196 9.03 17.10 -1.98
CA ALA A 196 8.64 15.95 -1.17
C ALA A 196 9.06 16.11 0.30
N ILE A 197 10.29 16.60 0.55
CA ILE A 197 10.75 16.93 1.92
C ILE A 197 9.86 18.02 2.52
N ALA A 198 9.61 19.11 1.79
CA ALA A 198 8.76 20.21 2.25
C ALA A 198 7.33 19.74 2.57
N ALA A 199 6.75 18.86 1.74
CA ALA A 199 5.45 18.26 2.00
C ALA A 199 5.44 17.37 3.25
N ALA A 200 6.51 16.60 3.49
CA ALA A 200 6.67 15.75 4.66
C ALA A 200 6.87 16.55 5.96
N ASP A 201 7.50 17.72 5.86
CA ASP A 201 7.70 18.64 6.99
C ASP A 201 6.48 19.56 7.23
N GLY A 202 5.44 19.47 6.39
CA GLY A 202 4.21 20.28 6.50
C GLY A 202 4.30 21.68 5.89
N ASN A 203 5.41 22.01 5.23
CA ASN A 203 5.63 23.30 4.55
C ASN A 203 5.01 23.28 3.14
N ILE A 204 3.68 23.37 3.08
CA ILE A 204 2.91 23.22 1.83
C ILE A 204 3.26 24.30 0.80
N GLU A 205 3.48 25.55 1.22
CA GLU A 205 3.80 26.65 0.30
C GLU A 205 5.13 26.43 -0.45
N VAL A 206 6.16 25.98 0.28
CA VAL A 206 7.46 25.62 -0.31
C VAL A 206 7.29 24.44 -1.26
N SER A 207 6.52 23.42 -0.86
CA SER A 207 6.23 22.27 -1.72
C SER A 207 5.58 22.68 -3.04
N ILE A 208 4.60 23.59 -3.02
CA ILE A 208 3.95 24.13 -4.22
C ILE A 208 4.96 24.89 -5.09
N ALA A 209 5.82 25.72 -4.49
CA ALA A 209 6.82 26.49 -5.22
C ALA A 209 7.82 25.57 -5.96
N GLU A 210 8.33 24.56 -5.26
CA GLU A 210 9.29 23.60 -5.83
C GLU A 210 8.66 22.71 -6.91
N LEU A 211 7.40 22.26 -6.73
CA LEU A 211 6.65 21.52 -7.77
C LEU A 211 6.39 22.38 -9.00
N THR A 212 6.05 23.65 -8.79
CA THR A 212 5.85 24.60 -9.89
C THR A 212 7.16 24.84 -10.66
N ALA A 213 8.28 24.98 -9.95
CA ALA A 213 9.60 25.08 -10.56
C ALA A 213 9.93 23.81 -11.37
N THR A 214 9.67 22.63 -10.80
CA THR A 214 9.86 21.32 -11.46
C THR A 214 9.10 21.24 -12.79
N LEU A 215 7.84 21.66 -12.80
CA LEU A 215 6.95 21.60 -13.98
C LEU A 215 7.23 22.71 -15.00
N SER A 216 7.89 23.79 -14.59
CA SER A 216 8.32 24.87 -15.50
C SER A 216 9.53 24.48 -16.37
N LEU A 217 10.29 23.47 -15.95
CA LEU A 217 11.41 22.92 -16.72
C LEU A 217 10.90 22.25 -18.01
N PRO A 218 11.73 22.18 -19.07
CA PRO A 218 11.37 21.47 -20.30
C PRO A 218 10.85 20.06 -20.02
N PRO A 219 9.84 19.57 -20.76
CA PRO A 219 9.21 18.29 -20.49
C PRO A 219 10.22 17.15 -20.58
N SER A 220 10.02 16.12 -19.75
CA SER A 220 10.83 14.91 -19.76
C SER A 220 10.60 14.10 -21.05
N ALA A 221 11.51 13.17 -21.33
CA ALA A 221 11.31 12.21 -22.41
C ALA A 221 9.98 11.45 -22.25
N LEU A 222 9.39 11.04 -23.38
CA LEU A 222 8.12 10.28 -23.41
C LEU A 222 8.17 8.98 -22.61
N THR A 223 9.37 8.42 -22.40
CA THR A 223 9.61 7.23 -21.56
C THR A 223 9.31 7.47 -20.07
N ARG A 224 9.35 8.72 -19.60
CA ARG A 224 9.09 9.12 -18.20
C ARG A 224 7.76 9.86 -18.04
N LYS A 225 6.76 9.54 -18.87
CA LYS A 225 5.45 10.19 -18.83
C LYS A 225 4.76 10.04 -17.48
N ASP A 226 4.90 8.87 -16.84
CA ASP A 226 4.25 8.57 -15.56
C ASP A 226 4.82 9.40 -14.39
N GLU A 227 6.12 9.70 -14.41
CA GLU A 227 6.75 10.62 -13.45
C GLU A 227 6.18 12.03 -13.61
N HIS A 228 6.05 12.50 -14.84
CA HIS A 228 5.48 13.81 -15.13
C HIS A 228 4.01 13.91 -14.69
N ILE A 229 3.23 12.84 -14.90
CA ILE A 229 1.85 12.71 -14.38
C ILE A 229 1.84 12.81 -12.85
N ALA A 230 2.74 12.09 -12.17
CA ALA A 230 2.81 12.09 -10.71
C ALA A 230 3.10 13.49 -10.16
N LEU A 231 3.99 14.25 -10.79
CA LEU A 231 4.32 15.63 -10.41
C LEU A 231 3.11 16.58 -10.52
N TRP A 232 2.32 16.48 -11.59
CA TRP A 232 1.09 17.26 -11.73
C TRP A 232 0.07 16.92 -10.63
N CYS A 233 -0.15 15.62 -10.36
CA CYS A 233 -1.04 15.20 -9.26
C CYS A 233 -0.52 15.65 -7.89
N ALA A 234 0.79 15.62 -7.66
CA ALA A 234 1.39 16.15 -6.44
C ALA A 234 1.17 17.66 -6.30
N LEU A 235 1.30 18.43 -7.38
CA LEU A 235 1.01 19.87 -7.37
C LEU A 235 -0.46 20.15 -7.03
N SER A 236 -1.38 19.45 -7.69
CA SER A 236 -2.82 19.64 -7.47
C SER A 236 -3.23 19.30 -6.03
N THR A 237 -2.70 18.22 -5.46
CA THR A 237 -2.97 17.83 -4.06
C THR A 237 -2.28 18.74 -3.05
N ALA A 238 -1.08 19.27 -3.35
CA ALA A 238 -0.43 20.27 -2.52
C ALA A 238 -1.25 21.58 -2.48
N LYS A 239 -1.76 22.05 -3.62
CA LYS A 239 -2.66 23.20 -3.68
C LYS A 239 -3.98 22.99 -2.95
N GLU A 240 -4.54 21.79 -3.03
CA GLU A 240 -5.72 21.40 -2.25
C GLU A 240 -5.43 21.47 -0.73
N ARG A 241 -4.26 21.00 -0.29
CA ARG A 241 -3.82 21.11 1.13
C ARG A 241 -3.63 22.57 1.57
N ALA A 242 -3.23 23.45 0.65
CA ALA A 242 -3.18 24.90 0.88
C ALA A 242 -4.56 25.59 0.82
N ASN A 243 -5.65 24.84 0.64
CA ASN A 243 -7.01 25.33 0.47
C ASN A 243 -7.22 26.18 -0.80
N ASP A 244 -6.30 26.12 -1.78
CA ASP A 244 -6.41 26.73 -3.11
C ASP A 244 -7.07 25.74 -4.09
N ILE A 245 -8.37 25.49 -3.90
CA ILE A 245 -9.11 24.52 -4.72
C ILE A 245 -9.20 24.96 -6.19
N ALA A 246 -9.35 26.26 -6.45
CA ALA A 246 -9.42 26.80 -7.81
C ALA A 246 -8.08 26.62 -8.56
N GLY A 247 -6.95 26.92 -7.90
CA GLY A 247 -5.63 26.70 -8.46
C GLY A 247 -5.28 25.22 -8.61
N ALA A 248 -5.82 24.34 -7.77
CA ALA A 248 -5.68 22.89 -7.89
C ALA A 248 -6.43 22.34 -9.13
N ILE A 249 -7.67 22.79 -9.36
CA ILE A 249 -8.45 22.43 -10.57
C ILE A 249 -7.72 22.91 -11.82
N LYS A 250 -7.25 24.16 -11.84
CA LYS A 250 -6.48 24.70 -12.96
C LYS A 250 -5.22 23.88 -13.25
N ALA A 251 -4.51 23.44 -12.20
CA ALA A 251 -3.33 22.59 -12.38
C ALA A 251 -3.68 21.24 -13.04
N CYS A 252 -4.85 20.66 -12.75
CA CYS A 252 -5.33 19.48 -13.46
C CYS A 252 -5.69 19.77 -14.92
N GLU A 253 -6.32 20.90 -15.23
CA GLU A 253 -6.63 21.31 -16.60
C GLU A 253 -5.34 21.51 -17.43
N ASP A 254 -4.33 22.17 -16.85
CA ASP A 254 -3.01 22.35 -17.45
C ASP A 254 -2.29 20.99 -17.65
N ALA A 255 -2.43 20.07 -16.70
CA ALA A 255 -1.90 18.71 -16.80
C ALA A 255 -2.55 17.91 -17.96
N GLU A 256 -3.87 18.03 -18.13
CA GLU A 256 -4.59 17.38 -19.24
C GLU A 256 -4.11 17.89 -20.60
N MET A 257 -3.86 19.20 -20.74
CA MET A 257 -3.33 19.79 -21.98
C MET A 257 -1.90 19.34 -22.30
N THR A 258 -1.05 19.16 -21.29
CA THR A 258 0.37 18.82 -21.47
C THR A 258 0.60 17.32 -21.68
N VAL A 259 -0.08 16.47 -20.93
CA VAL A 259 0.09 15.00 -20.94
C VAL A 259 -0.85 14.32 -21.96
N GLY A 260 -1.95 14.98 -22.29
CA GLY A 260 -3.06 14.47 -23.09
C GLY A 260 -4.17 13.82 -22.25
N ASN A 261 -5.40 13.89 -22.76
CA ASN A 261 -6.67 13.58 -22.08
C ASN A 261 -6.94 12.09 -21.72
N ASN A 262 -5.90 11.25 -21.58
CA ASN A 262 -6.03 9.80 -21.41
C ASN A 262 -5.36 9.27 -20.13
N SER A 263 -4.93 10.13 -19.21
CA SER A 263 -4.34 9.68 -17.94
C SER A 263 -5.41 9.50 -16.87
N ASP A 264 -5.69 8.25 -16.50
CA ASP A 264 -6.67 7.91 -15.47
C ASP A 264 -6.38 8.63 -14.14
N ARG A 265 -5.09 8.77 -13.78
CA ARG A 265 -4.63 9.42 -12.52
C ARG A 265 -4.96 10.92 -12.49
N ILE A 266 -4.75 11.63 -13.60
CA ILE A 266 -5.09 13.06 -13.71
C ILE A 266 -6.60 13.25 -13.70
N LEU A 267 -7.32 12.47 -14.53
CA LEU A 267 -8.77 12.54 -14.63
C LEU A 267 -9.45 12.25 -13.29
N MET A 268 -8.93 11.28 -12.51
CA MET A 268 -9.40 10.98 -11.16
C MET A 268 -9.19 12.15 -10.20
N THR A 269 -7.98 12.72 -10.21
CA THR A 269 -7.62 13.87 -9.35
C THR A 269 -8.49 15.08 -9.69
N HIS A 270 -8.70 15.34 -10.98
CA HIS A 270 -9.57 16.42 -11.45
C HIS A 270 -11.03 16.21 -11.03
N ALA A 271 -11.58 15.02 -11.28
CA ALA A 271 -12.95 14.66 -10.89
C ALA A 271 -13.18 14.83 -9.38
N TYR A 272 -12.21 14.41 -8.56
CA TYR A 272 -12.25 14.60 -7.11
C TYR A 272 -12.28 16.08 -6.70
N LEU A 273 -11.39 16.92 -7.25
CA LEU A 273 -11.31 18.35 -6.92
C LEU A 273 -12.57 19.11 -7.34
N LEU A 274 -13.17 18.73 -8.48
CA LEU A 274 -14.43 19.28 -8.96
C LEU A 274 -15.58 19.03 -7.97
N LEU A 275 -15.62 17.86 -7.33
CA LEU A 275 -16.62 17.48 -6.32
C LEU A 275 -16.29 18.04 -4.92
N LEU A 276 -15.05 18.42 -4.66
CA LEU A 276 -14.66 19.05 -3.41
C LEU A 276 -15.15 20.51 -3.30
N ASN A 277 -15.28 21.20 -4.43
CA ASN A 277 -15.80 22.56 -4.47
C ASN A 277 -17.34 22.59 -4.33
N VAL A 278 -17.83 22.53 -3.09
CA VAL A 278 -19.27 22.43 -2.76
C VAL A 278 -20.12 23.52 -3.43
N GLN A 279 -19.61 24.75 -3.56
CA GLN A 279 -20.36 25.88 -4.12
C GLN A 279 -20.68 25.71 -5.62
N SER A 280 -19.83 25.02 -6.36
CA SER A 280 -20.00 24.75 -7.79
C SER A 280 -20.21 23.27 -8.09
N ALA A 281 -20.31 22.41 -7.07
CA ALA A 281 -20.36 20.96 -7.22
C ALA A 281 -21.48 20.51 -8.15
N GLY A 282 -22.69 21.10 -8.07
CA GLY A 282 -23.80 20.76 -8.97
C GLY A 282 -23.53 21.06 -10.45
N LYS A 283 -22.84 22.17 -10.76
CA LYS A 283 -22.43 22.51 -12.13
C LYS A 283 -21.28 21.63 -12.60
N ASN A 284 -20.35 21.34 -11.69
CA ASN A 284 -19.16 20.55 -11.97
C ASN A 284 -19.46 19.05 -12.03
N ALA A 285 -20.57 18.58 -11.43
CA ALA A 285 -20.93 17.17 -11.36
C ALA A 285 -21.08 16.54 -12.75
N GLN A 286 -21.65 17.26 -13.72
CA GLN A 286 -21.77 16.76 -15.09
C GLN A 286 -20.39 16.59 -15.75
N THR A 287 -19.49 17.55 -15.57
CA THR A 287 -18.10 17.45 -16.06
C THR A 287 -17.39 16.28 -15.39
N CYS A 288 -17.54 16.13 -14.08
CA CYS A 288 -16.99 15.02 -13.30
C CYS A 288 -17.48 13.66 -13.83
N ILE A 289 -18.78 13.49 -14.07
CA ILE A 289 -19.36 12.27 -14.65
C ILE A 289 -18.75 11.99 -16.02
N ASN A 290 -18.58 13.00 -16.87
CA ASN A 290 -17.96 12.82 -18.19
C ASN A 290 -16.50 12.36 -18.08
N LEU A 291 -15.71 12.90 -17.14
CA LEU A 291 -14.33 12.48 -16.90
C LEU A 291 -14.26 11.04 -16.39
N LEU A 292 -15.08 10.70 -15.39
CA LEU A 292 -15.07 9.38 -14.77
C LEU A 292 -15.60 8.28 -15.71
N ASN A 293 -16.59 8.59 -16.55
CA ASN A 293 -17.07 7.64 -17.57
C ASN A 293 -15.98 7.31 -18.60
N LYS A 294 -15.06 8.24 -18.92
CA LYS A 294 -13.90 7.90 -19.76
C LYS A 294 -13.04 6.82 -19.11
N ILE A 295 -12.75 6.95 -17.81
CA ILE A 295 -11.95 5.99 -17.05
C ILE A 295 -12.64 4.62 -17.03
N VAL A 296 -13.92 4.60 -16.64
CA VAL A 296 -14.70 3.35 -16.51
C VAL A 296 -14.88 2.65 -17.86
N ASN A 297 -15.12 3.40 -18.94
CA ASN A 297 -15.26 2.81 -20.28
C ASN A 297 -13.94 2.19 -20.75
N LEU A 298 -12.81 2.88 -20.56
CA LEU A 298 -11.49 2.35 -20.88
C LEU A 298 -11.14 1.10 -20.07
N GLU A 299 -11.49 1.07 -18.78
CA GLU A 299 -11.34 -0.12 -17.93
C GLU A 299 -12.19 -1.28 -18.47
N THR A 300 -13.45 -1.00 -18.81
CA THR A 300 -14.39 -2.02 -19.32
C THR A 300 -13.92 -2.59 -20.67
N GLU A 301 -13.46 -1.75 -21.58
CA GLU A 301 -12.89 -2.17 -22.87
C GLU A 301 -11.68 -3.09 -22.67
N LYS A 302 -10.76 -2.74 -21.76
CA LYS A 302 -9.59 -3.58 -21.44
C LYS A 302 -10.00 -4.97 -20.96
N VAL A 303 -10.98 -5.04 -20.05
CA VAL A 303 -11.49 -6.31 -19.52
C VAL A 303 -12.16 -7.16 -20.61
N LEU A 304 -12.89 -6.54 -21.53
CA LEU A 304 -13.55 -7.24 -22.65
C LEU A 304 -12.54 -7.83 -23.63
N ILE A 305 -11.44 -7.12 -23.90
CA ILE A 305 -10.39 -7.57 -24.82
C ILE A 305 -9.54 -8.68 -24.17
N GLN A 306 -9.27 -8.58 -22.87
CA GLN A 306 -8.36 -9.49 -22.15
C GLN A 306 -9.01 -10.08 -20.88
N PRO A 307 -10.05 -10.94 -21.01
CA PRO A 307 -10.83 -11.42 -19.86
C PRO A 307 -10.07 -12.35 -18.91
N ASN A 308 -9.00 -13.01 -19.38
CA ASN A 308 -8.27 -14.07 -18.66
C ASN A 308 -6.96 -13.58 -18.00
N GLU A 309 -6.66 -12.28 -18.02
CA GLU A 309 -5.50 -11.75 -17.31
C GLU A 309 -5.72 -11.82 -15.79
N LYS A 310 -4.77 -12.43 -15.07
CA LYS A 310 -4.79 -12.55 -13.61
C LYS A 310 -4.77 -11.19 -12.88
N GLU A 311 -4.49 -10.11 -13.62
CA GLU A 311 -4.43 -8.72 -13.17
C GLU A 311 -5.68 -7.89 -13.49
N ASN A 312 -6.81 -8.52 -13.86
CA ASN A 312 -8.12 -7.85 -13.97
C ASN A 312 -8.68 -7.42 -12.60
N VAL A 313 -7.84 -6.79 -11.79
CA VAL A 313 -8.24 -6.15 -10.55
C VAL A 313 -8.77 -4.77 -10.90
N GLN A 314 -9.99 -4.51 -10.48
CA GLN A 314 -10.75 -3.35 -10.89
C GLN A 314 -10.77 -2.29 -9.79
N ASP A 315 -10.74 -1.04 -10.17
CA ASP A 315 -10.60 0.07 -9.23
C ASP A 315 -11.96 0.52 -8.67
N PHE A 316 -12.08 0.66 -7.35
CA PHE A 316 -13.34 1.07 -6.71
C PHE A 316 -13.56 2.59 -6.76
N LEU A 317 -12.47 3.37 -6.80
CA LEU A 317 -12.51 4.82 -6.59
C LEU A 317 -13.30 5.60 -7.66
N PRO A 318 -13.18 5.32 -8.98
CA PRO A 318 -13.98 6.03 -9.98
C PRO A 318 -15.48 5.81 -9.80
N TRP A 319 -15.91 4.61 -9.40
CA TRP A 319 -17.31 4.31 -9.09
C TRP A 319 -17.82 5.01 -7.85
N TYR A 320 -16.97 5.13 -6.82
CA TYR A 320 -17.29 5.96 -5.66
C TYR A 320 -17.48 7.43 -6.05
N LEU A 321 -16.56 8.01 -6.83
CA LEU A 321 -16.67 9.40 -7.27
C LEU A 321 -17.88 9.63 -8.20
N LEU A 322 -18.22 8.66 -9.05
CA LEU A 322 -19.45 8.69 -9.85
C LEU A 322 -20.69 8.72 -8.96
N GLY A 323 -20.73 7.85 -7.95
CA GLY A 323 -21.83 7.83 -6.98
C GLY A 323 -22.00 9.18 -6.29
N ARG A 324 -20.90 9.80 -5.89
CA ARG A 324 -20.89 11.13 -5.28
C ARG A 324 -21.36 12.22 -6.25
N ALA A 325 -20.93 12.17 -7.50
CA ALA A 325 -21.39 13.10 -8.53
C ALA A 325 -22.90 12.98 -8.80
N TYR A 326 -23.43 11.76 -8.88
CA TYR A 326 -24.87 11.51 -9.03
C TYR A 326 -25.68 11.97 -7.81
N SER A 327 -25.16 11.83 -6.59
CA SER A 327 -25.78 12.40 -5.39
C SER A 327 -25.91 13.93 -5.50
N PHE A 328 -24.89 14.65 -5.97
CA PHE A 328 -24.98 16.10 -6.20
C PHE A 328 -25.97 16.51 -7.30
N MET A 329 -26.28 15.61 -8.23
CA MET A 329 -27.29 15.82 -9.26
C MET A 329 -28.71 15.39 -8.84
N ASP A 330 -28.90 15.01 -7.57
CA ASP A 330 -30.17 14.49 -7.05
C ASP A 330 -30.67 13.26 -7.85
N GLN A 331 -29.73 12.38 -8.25
CA GLN A 331 -30.01 11.13 -8.95
C GLN A 331 -29.67 9.92 -8.06
N PRO A 332 -30.44 9.66 -6.99
CA PRO A 332 -30.10 8.68 -5.96
C PRO A 332 -29.99 7.24 -6.48
N ARG A 333 -30.71 6.91 -7.56
CA ARG A 333 -30.71 5.56 -8.14
C ARG A 333 -29.37 5.23 -8.81
N LEU A 334 -28.85 6.17 -9.61
CA LEU A 334 -27.54 6.03 -10.26
C LEU A 334 -26.40 6.15 -9.23
N ALA A 335 -26.59 6.99 -8.19
CA ALA A 335 -25.67 7.05 -7.07
C ALA A 335 -25.56 5.70 -6.36
N TYR A 336 -26.72 5.08 -6.06
CA TYR A 336 -26.78 3.75 -5.46
C TYR A 336 -26.07 2.70 -6.31
N ASP A 337 -26.39 2.61 -7.60
CA ASP A 337 -25.78 1.62 -8.50
C ASP A 337 -24.26 1.76 -8.54
N SER A 338 -23.76 3.00 -8.61
CA SER A 338 -22.33 3.30 -8.63
C SER A 338 -21.65 2.92 -7.32
N TYR A 339 -22.23 3.28 -6.17
CA TYR A 339 -21.68 2.90 -4.87
C TYR A 339 -21.71 1.39 -4.63
N GLN A 340 -22.70 0.67 -5.14
CA GLN A 340 -22.76 -0.78 -5.05
C GLN A 340 -21.62 -1.45 -5.83
N VAL A 341 -21.24 -0.90 -7.00
CA VAL A 341 -20.04 -1.36 -7.72
C VAL A 341 -18.78 -1.10 -6.89
N ALA A 342 -18.63 0.10 -6.35
CA ALA A 342 -17.49 0.45 -5.50
C ALA A 342 -17.38 -0.47 -4.28
N LEU A 343 -18.49 -0.74 -3.59
CA LEU A 343 -18.56 -1.62 -2.43
C LEU A 343 -18.18 -3.08 -2.77
N ARG A 344 -18.60 -3.61 -3.92
CA ARG A 344 -18.20 -4.95 -4.37
C ARG A 344 -16.71 -5.05 -4.68
N ARG A 345 -16.11 -3.98 -5.21
CA ARG A 345 -14.68 -3.92 -5.54
C ARG A 345 -13.81 -3.73 -4.30
N ALA A 346 -14.29 -2.98 -3.30
CA ALA A 346 -13.58 -2.72 -2.05
C ALA A 346 -14.50 -2.87 -0.82
N PRO A 347 -14.88 -4.11 -0.45
CA PRO A 347 -15.79 -4.37 0.67
C PRO A 347 -15.14 -4.12 2.04
N ASN A 348 -13.81 -4.07 2.09
CA ASN A 348 -13.05 -3.82 3.33
C ASN A 348 -12.56 -2.37 3.42
N SER A 349 -12.96 -1.51 2.50
CA SER A 349 -12.63 -0.08 2.55
C SER A 349 -13.69 0.68 3.35
N PRO A 350 -13.33 1.40 4.43
CA PRO A 350 -14.30 2.23 5.17
C PRO A 350 -14.97 3.29 4.29
N ILE A 351 -14.29 3.77 3.24
CA ILE A 351 -14.78 4.77 2.29
C ILE A 351 -16.12 4.34 1.67
N THR A 352 -16.22 3.08 1.23
CA THR A 352 -17.41 2.58 0.53
C THR A 352 -18.60 2.44 1.48
N TRP A 353 -18.36 2.03 2.73
CA TRP A 353 -19.39 1.94 3.77
C TRP A 353 -19.88 3.30 4.25
N LEU A 354 -18.98 4.28 4.43
CA LEU A 354 -19.34 5.65 4.74
C LEU A 354 -20.20 6.27 3.62
N ALA A 355 -19.81 6.04 2.37
CA ALA A 355 -20.53 6.54 1.20
C ALA A 355 -21.97 5.99 1.12
N VAL A 356 -22.11 4.68 1.25
CA VAL A 356 -23.41 3.99 1.22
C VAL A 356 -24.25 4.37 2.44
N GLY A 357 -23.64 4.49 3.62
CA GLY A 357 -24.32 4.95 4.85
C GLY A 357 -24.89 6.36 4.71
N LYS A 358 -24.14 7.28 4.10
CA LYS A 358 -24.62 8.62 3.77
C LYS A 358 -25.83 8.55 2.84
N LEU A 359 -25.74 7.81 1.73
CA LEU A 359 -26.83 7.68 0.77
C LEU A 359 -28.08 7.08 1.40
N TYR A 360 -27.96 6.02 2.21
CA TYR A 360 -29.10 5.43 2.90
C TYR A 360 -29.77 6.41 3.86
N LEU A 361 -28.98 7.24 4.54
CA LEU A 361 -29.49 8.27 5.42
C LEU A 361 -30.22 9.39 4.67
N GLU A 362 -29.70 9.82 3.51
CA GLU A 362 -30.38 10.75 2.58
C GLU A 362 -31.71 10.15 2.08
N LEU A 363 -31.74 8.84 1.81
CA LEU A 363 -32.93 8.07 1.42
C LEU A 363 -33.87 7.72 2.57
N LYS A 364 -33.55 8.15 3.82
CA LYS A 364 -34.30 7.85 5.04
C LYS A 364 -34.42 6.34 5.36
N GLN A 365 -33.51 5.52 4.84
CA GLN A 365 -33.39 4.10 5.16
C GLN A 365 -32.52 3.93 6.41
N LEU A 366 -33.08 4.28 7.57
CA LEU A 366 -32.34 4.32 8.85
C LEU A 366 -31.70 2.97 9.24
N PRO A 367 -32.37 1.80 9.10
CA PRO A 367 -31.76 0.52 9.46
C PRO A 367 -30.53 0.18 8.61
N ASP A 368 -30.59 0.45 7.31
CA ASP A 368 -29.50 0.18 6.37
C ASP A 368 -28.34 1.17 6.60
N ALA A 369 -28.65 2.44 6.88
CA ALA A 369 -27.66 3.44 7.26
C ALA A 369 -26.92 3.05 8.56
N LEU A 370 -27.64 2.60 9.58
CA LEU A 370 -27.06 2.13 10.84
C LEU A 370 -26.09 0.97 10.59
N ALA A 371 -26.49 -0.01 9.80
CA ALA A 371 -25.67 -1.16 9.45
C ALA A 371 -24.39 -0.74 8.72
N ALA A 372 -24.49 0.18 7.76
CA ALA A 372 -23.36 0.68 6.98
C ALA A 372 -22.34 1.46 7.84
N TYR A 373 -22.78 2.44 8.63
CA TYR A 373 -21.86 3.18 9.52
C TYR A 373 -21.24 2.29 10.60
N SER A 374 -21.99 1.31 11.13
CA SER A 374 -21.45 0.32 12.07
C SER A 374 -20.39 -0.57 11.41
N GLN A 375 -20.56 -0.91 10.13
CA GLN A 375 -19.56 -1.67 9.38
C GLN A 375 -18.30 -0.83 9.12
N ALA A 376 -18.42 0.45 8.80
CA ALA A 376 -17.28 1.36 8.71
C ALA A 376 -16.45 1.40 10.00
N LEU A 377 -17.10 1.45 11.18
CA LEU A 377 -16.41 1.36 12.48
C LEU A 377 -15.77 0.00 12.73
N ARG A 378 -16.42 -1.10 12.33
CA ARG A 378 -15.88 -2.47 12.47
C ARG A 378 -14.63 -2.71 11.64
N LEU A 379 -14.48 -1.99 10.53
CA LEU A 379 -13.27 -2.06 9.72
C LEU A 379 -12.03 -1.44 10.43
N GLN A 380 -12.14 -1.10 11.73
CA GLN A 380 -11.09 -0.66 12.63
C GLN A 380 -10.19 0.38 11.96
N MET A 381 -10.78 1.53 11.69
CA MET A 381 -10.01 2.75 11.48
C MET A 381 -9.29 3.09 12.79
N ASP A 382 -8.07 3.62 12.73
CA ASP A 382 -7.30 3.97 13.92
C ASP A 382 -8.18 4.68 14.96
N ASP A 383 -8.09 4.24 16.23
CA ASP A 383 -8.90 4.71 17.35
C ASP A 383 -8.56 6.20 17.63
N GLY A 384 -9.24 7.10 16.93
CA GLY A 384 -8.91 8.52 16.90
C GLY A 384 -8.58 9.07 15.51
N SER A 385 -8.95 8.39 14.42
CA SER A 385 -8.84 8.94 13.07
C SER A 385 -10.06 9.79 12.68
N GLN A 386 -9.88 10.70 11.71
CA GLN A 386 -10.97 11.54 11.20
C GLN A 386 -12.13 10.70 10.62
N GLY A 387 -11.85 9.54 10.00
CA GLY A 387 -12.93 8.70 9.48
C GLY A 387 -13.69 7.93 10.56
N THR A 388 -13.04 7.57 11.68
CA THR A 388 -13.72 7.05 12.88
C THR A 388 -14.66 8.13 13.43
N ALA A 389 -14.20 9.38 13.50
CA ALA A 389 -15.01 10.51 13.93
C ALA A 389 -16.24 10.70 13.02
N THR A 390 -16.05 10.65 11.70
CA THR A 390 -17.13 10.73 10.70
C THR A 390 -18.12 9.57 10.78
N ALA A 391 -17.66 8.36 11.06
CA ALA A 391 -18.55 7.22 11.24
C ALA A 391 -19.43 7.38 12.49
N TRP A 392 -18.86 7.87 13.61
CA TRP A 392 -19.62 8.21 14.81
C TRP A 392 -20.59 9.37 14.58
N ASP A 393 -20.18 10.39 13.84
CA ASP A 393 -21.07 11.48 13.42
C ASP A 393 -22.23 10.97 12.56
N GLY A 394 -21.94 10.08 11.60
CA GLY A 394 -22.96 9.41 10.79
C GLY A 394 -23.96 8.63 11.62
N LEU A 395 -23.49 7.84 12.61
CA LEU A 395 -24.36 7.14 13.56
C LEU A 395 -25.18 8.08 14.42
N SER A 396 -24.59 9.18 14.91
CA SER A 396 -25.32 10.22 15.63
C SER A 396 -26.48 10.74 14.79
N CYS A 397 -26.22 11.10 13.52
CA CYS A 397 -27.27 11.55 12.61
C CYS A 397 -28.35 10.50 12.32
N VAL A 398 -28.03 9.19 12.37
CA VAL A 398 -29.01 8.11 12.28
C VAL A 398 -29.88 8.08 13.54
N TYR A 399 -29.28 8.06 14.74
CA TYR A 399 -30.00 8.01 16.00
C TYR A 399 -30.86 9.25 16.26
N GLU A 400 -30.41 10.45 15.86
CA GLU A 400 -31.20 11.68 15.91
C GLU A 400 -32.50 11.60 15.08
N ARG A 401 -32.54 10.74 14.05
CA ARG A 401 -33.70 10.50 13.19
C ARG A 401 -34.56 9.32 13.64
N CYS A 402 -34.09 8.52 14.60
CA CYS A 402 -34.84 7.43 15.19
C CYS A 402 -35.62 7.94 16.42
N ASP A 403 -36.88 7.52 16.54
CA ASP A 403 -37.71 7.90 17.69
C ASP A 403 -37.14 7.32 19.00
N ASP A 404 -37.12 8.12 20.07
CA ASP A 404 -36.63 7.76 21.42
C ASP A 404 -35.14 7.34 21.55
N HIS A 405 -34.31 7.56 20.54
CA HIS A 405 -32.88 7.22 20.54
C HIS A 405 -31.93 8.41 20.77
N LEU A 406 -32.40 9.48 21.41
CA LEU A 406 -31.60 10.69 21.67
C LEU A 406 -30.39 10.44 22.59
N MET A 407 -30.49 9.48 23.51
CA MET A 407 -29.36 9.12 24.37
C MET A 407 -28.25 8.41 23.58
N ASP A 408 -28.62 7.48 22.69
CA ASP A 408 -27.67 6.81 21.80
C ASP A 408 -27.00 7.82 20.83
N ALA A 409 -27.76 8.82 20.37
CA ALA A 409 -27.24 9.93 19.57
C ALA A 409 -26.20 10.76 20.34
N SER A 410 -26.46 11.07 21.61
CA SER A 410 -25.52 11.78 22.50
C SER A 410 -24.23 10.99 22.71
N ASP A 411 -24.35 9.68 22.95
CA ASP A 411 -23.19 8.80 23.13
C ASP A 411 -22.33 8.75 21.87
N ALA A 412 -22.97 8.66 20.69
CA ALA A 412 -22.28 8.73 19.41
C ALA A 412 -21.59 10.10 19.20
N CYS A 413 -22.23 11.23 19.53
CA CYS A 413 -21.60 12.55 19.51
C CYS A 413 -20.38 12.64 20.43
N THR A 414 -20.47 12.08 21.64
CA THR A 414 -19.37 12.08 22.61
C THR A 414 -18.17 11.30 22.09
N ARG A 415 -18.40 10.16 21.43
CA ARG A 415 -17.34 9.38 20.77
C ARG A 415 -16.73 10.11 19.59
N ALA A 416 -17.54 10.78 18.77
CA ALA A 416 -17.05 11.63 17.69
C ALA A 416 -16.16 12.75 18.24
N ALA A 417 -16.59 13.44 19.31
CA ALA A 417 -15.81 14.48 19.97
C ALA A 417 -14.46 13.97 20.50
N ALA A 418 -14.45 12.80 21.13
CA ALA A 418 -13.22 12.17 21.60
C ALA A 418 -12.25 11.88 20.44
N CYS A 419 -12.76 11.45 19.28
CA CYS A 419 -11.94 11.26 18.08
C CYS A 419 -11.38 12.60 17.58
N PHE A 420 -12.21 13.66 17.45
CA PHE A 420 -11.74 14.98 17.04
C PHE A 420 -10.68 15.55 17.98
N LYS A 421 -10.82 15.32 19.29
CA LYS A 421 -9.85 15.71 20.30
C LYS A 421 -8.52 14.96 20.15
N ALA A 422 -8.56 13.67 19.83
CA ALA A 422 -7.36 12.86 19.57
C ALA A 422 -6.58 13.37 18.34
N ILE A 423 -7.29 13.91 17.34
CA ILE A 423 -6.72 14.46 16.09
C ILE A 423 -6.16 15.88 16.29
N GLY A 424 -6.54 16.56 17.38
CA GLY A 424 -6.20 17.96 17.64
C GLY A 424 -7.20 18.96 17.03
N ASP A 425 -8.33 18.51 16.49
CA ASP A 425 -9.41 19.38 16.02
C ASP A 425 -10.33 19.78 17.18
N LEU A 426 -9.82 20.70 18.00
CA LEU A 426 -10.52 21.17 19.20
C LEU A 426 -11.83 21.90 18.88
N LYS A 427 -11.94 22.49 17.68
CA LYS A 427 -13.15 23.20 17.26
C LYS A 427 -14.30 22.21 17.05
N ASN A 428 -14.07 21.16 16.28
CA ASN A 428 -15.10 20.14 16.06
C ASN A 428 -15.37 19.37 17.36
N ALA A 429 -14.34 19.05 18.16
CA ALA A 429 -14.53 18.42 19.46
C ALA A 429 -15.52 19.19 20.35
N TYR A 430 -15.33 20.52 20.48
CA TYR A 430 -16.24 21.37 21.25
C TYR A 430 -17.67 21.39 20.69
N ILE A 431 -17.83 21.45 19.37
CA ILE A 431 -19.15 21.43 18.71
C ILE A 431 -19.90 20.13 19.03
N PHE A 432 -19.21 18.98 18.97
CA PHE A 432 -19.81 17.69 19.26
C PHE A 432 -20.06 17.45 20.76
N GLU A 433 -19.21 17.96 21.65
CA GLU A 433 -19.44 17.94 23.11
C GLU A 433 -20.70 18.74 23.47
N ALA A 434 -20.80 19.98 22.99
CA ALA A 434 -21.97 20.83 23.23
C ALA A 434 -23.26 20.21 22.67
N ARG A 435 -23.17 19.53 21.52
CA ARG A 435 -24.32 18.85 20.92
C ARG A 435 -24.73 17.60 21.71
N ALA A 436 -23.78 16.83 22.22
CA ALA A 436 -24.08 15.70 23.10
C ALA A 436 -24.87 16.17 24.35
N GLU A 437 -24.42 17.25 24.99
CA GLU A 437 -25.14 17.84 26.14
C GLU A 437 -26.56 18.29 25.79
N ALA A 438 -26.74 18.94 24.64
CA ALA A 438 -28.06 19.37 24.18
C ALA A 438 -28.99 18.17 23.92
N LEU A 439 -28.48 17.07 23.36
CA LEU A 439 -29.25 15.83 23.15
C LEU A 439 -29.64 15.17 24.47
N VAL A 440 -28.77 15.21 25.51
CA VAL A 440 -29.11 14.73 26.86
C VAL A 440 -30.21 15.59 27.50
N GLN A 441 -30.15 16.92 27.36
CA GLN A 441 -31.21 17.79 27.88
C GLN A 441 -32.54 17.55 27.15
N ALA A 442 -32.50 17.38 25.83
CA ALA A 442 -33.67 17.07 25.02
C ALA A 442 -34.29 15.71 25.40
N SER A 443 -33.48 14.68 25.66
CA SER A 443 -33.98 13.36 26.08
C SER A 443 -34.70 13.40 27.44
N LYS A 444 -34.26 14.30 28.33
CA LYS A 444 -34.92 14.58 29.62
C LYS A 444 -36.10 15.54 29.53
N LYS A 445 -36.41 16.07 28.34
CA LYS A 445 -37.41 17.14 28.12
C LYS A 445 -37.08 18.45 28.85
N GLU A 446 -35.81 18.67 29.16
CA GLU A 446 -35.28 19.86 29.84
C GLU A 446 -34.79 20.93 28.85
N GLY A 447 -34.79 20.63 27.55
CA GLY A 447 -34.38 21.54 26.48
C GLY A 447 -35.05 21.23 25.13
N PRO A 448 -34.90 22.13 24.14
CA PRO A 448 -35.41 21.92 22.80
C PRO A 448 -34.64 20.81 22.09
N ILE A 449 -35.33 20.04 21.24
CA ILE A 449 -34.68 19.05 20.38
C ILE A 449 -33.82 19.80 19.34
N PRO A 450 -32.51 19.51 19.24
CA PRO A 450 -31.64 20.14 18.25
C PRO A 450 -32.12 19.89 16.82
N GLU A 451 -31.96 20.87 15.94
CA GLU A 451 -32.29 20.71 14.51
C GLU A 451 -31.40 19.63 13.87
N LEU A 452 -32.00 18.83 12.97
CA LEU A 452 -31.32 17.74 12.29
C LEU A 452 -30.22 18.27 11.37
N ARG A 453 -29.02 17.69 11.49
CA ARG A 453 -27.88 18.00 10.62
C ARG A 453 -27.90 17.16 9.35
N GLU A 454 -27.23 17.65 8.32
CA GLU A 454 -26.94 16.86 7.13
C GLU A 454 -26.01 15.70 7.46
N PRO A 455 -26.14 14.56 6.75
CA PRO A 455 -25.26 13.42 6.95
C PRO A 455 -23.84 13.76 6.51
N PRO A 456 -22.81 13.32 7.25
CA PRO A 456 -21.45 13.71 6.95
C PRO A 456 -20.94 13.08 5.66
N ASP A 457 -20.14 13.85 4.92
CA ASP A 457 -19.42 13.35 3.74
C ASP A 457 -18.24 12.47 4.14
N VAL A 458 -17.82 11.60 3.20
CA VAL A 458 -16.54 10.88 3.36
C VAL A 458 -15.41 11.91 3.47
N PRO A 459 -14.55 11.82 4.50
CA PRO A 459 -13.49 12.80 4.70
C PRO A 459 -12.51 12.88 3.52
N SER A 460 -12.17 14.11 3.13
CA SER A 460 -11.26 14.38 2.02
C SER A 460 -9.89 13.72 2.17
N PHE A 461 -9.37 13.57 3.39
CA PHE A 461 -8.06 12.96 3.63
C PHE A 461 -8.00 11.50 3.17
N LEU A 462 -9.09 10.73 3.33
CA LEU A 462 -9.17 9.33 2.88
C LEU A 462 -9.10 9.22 1.36
N LEU A 463 -9.53 10.26 0.66
CA LEU A 463 -9.61 10.29 -0.79
C LEU A 463 -8.35 10.90 -1.41
N ARG A 464 -7.80 11.96 -0.80
CA ARG A 464 -6.69 12.76 -1.32
C ARG A 464 -5.50 11.91 -1.71
N ASP A 465 -5.07 11.04 -0.80
CA ASP A 465 -3.89 10.22 -1.05
C ASP A 465 -4.20 9.10 -2.06
N LEU A 466 -5.43 8.60 -2.12
CA LEU A 466 -5.84 7.58 -3.08
C LEU A 466 -5.99 8.09 -4.51
N VAL A 467 -6.52 9.30 -4.71
CA VAL A 467 -6.66 9.91 -6.05
C VAL A 467 -5.30 10.23 -6.64
N ALA A 468 -4.33 10.53 -5.76
CA ALA A 468 -2.97 10.81 -6.14
C ALA A 468 -2.19 9.56 -6.57
N LEU A 469 -2.65 8.33 -6.31
CA LEU A 469 -1.95 7.09 -6.69
C LEU A 469 -2.28 6.65 -8.12
N SER A 470 -1.36 5.91 -8.76
CA SER A 470 -1.70 5.16 -9.96
C SER A 470 -2.73 4.07 -9.65
N THR A 471 -3.43 3.60 -10.69
CA THR A 471 -4.46 2.55 -10.54
C THR A 471 -3.90 1.27 -9.91
N ALA A 472 -2.72 0.83 -10.34
CA ALA A 472 -2.06 -0.35 -9.80
C ALA A 472 -1.64 -0.18 -8.33
N GLU A 473 -1.08 0.97 -7.97
CA GLU A 473 -0.68 1.27 -6.59
C GLU A 473 -1.90 1.32 -5.67
N ARG A 474 -2.97 2.00 -6.08
CA ARG A 474 -4.21 2.10 -5.30
C ARG A 474 -4.86 0.74 -5.09
N ILE A 475 -4.91 -0.08 -6.13
CA ILE A 475 -5.42 -1.45 -6.03
C ILE A 475 -4.59 -2.26 -5.03
N SER A 476 -3.27 -2.22 -5.17
CA SER A 476 -2.34 -2.94 -4.31
C SER A 476 -2.47 -2.48 -2.85
N TYR A 477 -2.63 -1.17 -2.64
CA TYR A 477 -2.87 -0.60 -1.32
C TYR A 477 -4.12 -1.19 -0.67
N ILE A 478 -5.26 -1.20 -1.36
CA ILE A 478 -6.51 -1.77 -0.82
C ILE A 478 -6.39 -3.28 -0.56
N GLN A 479 -5.73 -4.03 -1.44
CA GLN A 479 -5.50 -5.46 -1.25
C GLN A 479 -4.59 -5.75 -0.05
N SER A 480 -3.56 -4.94 0.16
CA SER A 480 -2.66 -5.09 1.32
C SER A 480 -3.41 -4.89 2.64
N GLN A 481 -4.32 -3.92 2.70
CA GLN A 481 -5.18 -3.69 3.86
C GLN A 481 -6.09 -4.89 4.13
N GLN A 482 -6.62 -5.51 3.08
CA GLN A 482 -7.43 -6.73 3.19
C GLN A 482 -6.64 -7.92 3.76
N GLN A 483 -5.40 -8.11 3.31
CA GLN A 483 -4.54 -9.19 3.82
C GLN A 483 -4.19 -8.99 5.30
N GLN A 484 -3.87 -7.76 5.68
CA GLN A 484 -3.54 -7.41 7.07
C GLN A 484 -4.73 -7.68 8.01
N GLN A 485 -5.94 -7.30 7.59
CA GLN A 485 -7.16 -7.53 8.38
C GLN A 485 -7.48 -9.03 8.53
N GLN A 486 -7.27 -9.83 7.48
CA GLN A 486 -7.44 -11.29 7.56
C GLN A 486 -6.43 -11.94 8.52
N GLN A 487 -5.17 -11.49 8.50
CA GLN A 487 -4.15 -11.98 9.44
C GLN A 487 -4.48 -11.64 10.89
N LEU A 488 -4.97 -10.42 11.17
CA LEU A 488 -5.42 -10.02 12.50
C LEU A 488 -6.59 -10.88 13.01
N GLN A 489 -7.55 -11.19 12.14
CA GLN A 489 -8.68 -12.07 12.49
C GLN A 489 -8.23 -13.50 12.80
N GLN A 490 -7.28 -14.04 12.02
CA GLN A 490 -6.72 -15.37 12.28
C GLN A 490 -5.97 -15.41 13.61
N GLN A 491 -5.13 -14.41 13.91
CA GLN A 491 -4.43 -14.33 15.20
C GLN A 491 -5.38 -14.25 16.39
N GLN A 492 -6.48 -13.49 16.28
CA GLN A 492 -7.49 -13.43 17.35
C GLN A 492 -8.20 -14.76 17.57
N GLN A 493 -8.53 -15.48 16.48
CA GLN A 493 -9.14 -16.82 16.59
C GLN A 493 -8.18 -17.82 17.23
N GLU A 494 -6.89 -17.79 16.88
CA GLU A 494 -5.87 -18.64 17.48
C GLU A 494 -5.69 -18.34 18.98
N GLN A 495 -5.68 -17.07 19.38
CA GLN A 495 -5.65 -16.68 20.79
C GLN A 495 -6.88 -17.16 21.57
N GLN A 496 -8.08 -17.03 21.00
CA GLN A 496 -9.30 -17.52 21.64
C GLN A 496 -9.29 -19.04 21.80
N GLN A 497 -8.82 -19.78 20.80
CA GLN A 497 -8.67 -21.23 20.92
C GLN A 497 -7.65 -21.61 21.99
N GLN A 498 -6.51 -20.93 22.08
CA GLN A 498 -5.52 -21.16 23.14
C GLN A 498 -6.10 -20.87 24.52
N GLN A 499 -6.86 -19.78 24.70
CA GLN A 499 -7.53 -19.49 25.98
C GLN A 499 -8.56 -20.55 26.36
N GLN A 500 -9.39 -21.01 25.41
CA GLN A 500 -10.36 -22.08 25.66
C GLN A 500 -9.66 -23.39 26.05
N GLN A 501 -8.56 -23.73 25.38
CA GLN A 501 -7.79 -24.94 25.69
C GLN A 501 -7.13 -24.85 27.07
N GLN A 502 -6.63 -23.67 27.45
CA GLN A 502 -6.08 -23.43 28.79
C GLN A 502 -7.14 -23.52 29.89
N GLN A 503 -8.35 -22.98 29.65
CA GLN A 503 -9.48 -23.12 30.57
C GLN A 503 -9.93 -24.58 30.74
N GLN A 504 -9.96 -25.36 29.66
CA GLN A 504 -10.28 -26.80 29.73
C GLN A 504 -9.25 -27.58 30.55
N LEU A 505 -7.95 -27.32 30.35
CA LEU A 505 -6.88 -27.93 31.15
C LEU A 505 -7.00 -27.56 32.63
N GLN A 506 -7.37 -26.31 32.93
CA GLN A 506 -7.57 -25.86 34.31
C GLN A 506 -8.78 -26.53 34.97
N GLN A 507 -9.89 -26.70 34.24
CA GLN A 507 -11.07 -27.42 34.72
C GLN A 507 -10.77 -28.90 34.98
N GLN A 508 -10.04 -29.58 34.08
CA GLN A 508 -9.63 -30.97 34.30
C GLN A 508 -8.74 -31.12 35.54
N HIS A 509 -7.83 -30.17 35.77
CA HIS A 509 -6.98 -30.18 36.96
C HIS A 509 -7.78 -29.96 38.25
N GLN A 510 -8.80 -29.10 38.20
CA GLN A 510 -9.68 -28.83 39.33
C GLN A 510 -10.62 -30.00 39.64
N GLU A 511 -11.12 -30.71 38.61
CA GLU A 511 -11.89 -31.95 38.77
C GLU A 511 -11.04 -33.09 39.34
N GLN A 512 -9.79 -33.24 38.89
CA GLN A 512 -8.86 -34.20 39.50
C GLN A 512 -8.63 -33.89 40.98
N GLN A 513 -8.39 -32.63 41.35
CA GLN A 513 -8.24 -32.26 42.77
C GLN A 513 -9.52 -32.51 43.57
N ARG A 514 -10.71 -32.29 42.99
CA ARG A 514 -12.00 -32.57 43.65
C ARG A 514 -12.24 -34.07 43.84
N ALA A 515 -11.81 -34.90 42.88
CA ALA A 515 -11.92 -36.37 42.97
C ALA A 515 -11.04 -36.96 44.08
N HIS A 516 -9.90 -36.32 44.40
CA HIS A 516 -9.04 -36.76 45.51
C HIS A 516 -9.56 -36.37 46.91
N GLN A 517 -10.63 -35.55 47.01
CA GLN A 517 -11.22 -35.12 48.29
C GLN A 517 -12.54 -35.82 48.65
N GLN A 518 -13.05 -36.77 47.85
CA GLN A 518 -14.27 -37.52 48.20
C GLN A 518 -13.95 -38.85 48.94
N PRO A 519 -14.55 -39.12 50.13
CA PRO A 519 -14.43 -40.42 50.77
C PRO A 519 -15.32 -41.47 50.06
N GLN A 520 -14.72 -42.59 49.66
CA GLN A 520 -15.38 -43.70 48.96
C GLN A 520 -16.51 -44.33 49.80
N LYS A 521 -17.73 -44.42 49.22
CA LYS A 521 -18.76 -45.39 49.64
C LYS A 521 -18.93 -46.42 48.53
N ILE A 522 -18.74 -47.68 48.91
CA ILE A 522 -18.83 -48.89 48.08
C ILE A 522 -20.29 -49.21 47.81
N GLN A 523 -20.66 -49.55 46.57
CA GLN A 523 -21.90 -50.28 46.29
C GLN A 523 -21.76 -51.25 45.12
N HIS A 524 -22.35 -52.43 45.33
CA HIS A 524 -22.23 -53.67 44.57
C HIS A 524 -23.04 -53.70 43.26
N THR A 525 -22.49 -54.43 42.28
CA THR A 525 -23.12 -54.92 41.04
C THR A 525 -24.10 -56.07 41.29
N PRO A 526 -24.96 -56.38 40.30
CA PRO A 526 -24.82 -57.68 39.64
C PRO A 526 -25.02 -57.68 38.11
N LEU A 527 -24.47 -58.74 37.50
CA LEU A 527 -24.29 -59.04 36.08
C LEU A 527 -25.56 -59.52 35.34
N GLN A 528 -25.65 -59.25 34.04
CA GLN A 528 -26.40 -60.10 33.09
C GLN A 528 -25.78 -60.12 31.66
N MET A 529 -26.03 -61.23 30.97
CA MET A 529 -25.22 -61.92 29.96
C MET A 529 -25.40 -61.44 28.50
N GLN A 530 -24.39 -61.70 27.65
CA GLN A 530 -24.46 -61.65 26.17
C GLN A 530 -24.97 -62.97 25.57
N PRO A 531 -25.48 -62.96 24.32
CA PRO A 531 -24.73 -63.68 23.27
C PRO A 531 -24.77 -63.10 21.83
N GLN A 532 -23.60 -63.22 21.18
CA GLN A 532 -23.29 -63.68 19.81
C GLN A 532 -23.80 -63.02 18.51
N MET A 533 -22.87 -63.01 17.55
CA MET A 533 -22.86 -62.39 16.22
C MET A 533 -23.53 -63.23 15.14
N ILE A 534 -24.12 -62.59 14.10
CA ILE A 534 -24.15 -63.08 12.70
C ILE A 534 -24.14 -61.87 11.75
N ARG A 535 -23.45 -62.09 10.63
CA ARG A 535 -23.04 -61.20 9.54
C ARG A 535 -24.13 -61.10 8.46
N GLY A 536 -24.40 -59.90 7.94
CA GLY A 536 -25.22 -59.70 6.74
C GLY A 536 -25.47 -58.22 6.43
N SER A 537 -25.11 -57.79 5.23
CA SER A 537 -25.37 -56.48 4.62
C SER A 537 -25.86 -56.73 3.18
N PRO A 538 -26.37 -55.75 2.42
CA PRO A 538 -27.03 -54.47 2.76
C PRO A 538 -28.41 -54.35 2.07
N GLU A 539 -29.25 -53.37 2.43
CA GLU A 539 -30.24 -52.86 1.49
C GLU A 539 -30.59 -51.40 1.75
N VAL A 540 -30.69 -50.66 0.65
CA VAL A 540 -30.86 -49.21 0.55
C VAL A 540 -32.35 -48.91 0.40
N THR A 541 -32.95 -48.06 1.22
CA THR A 541 -34.05 -47.19 0.77
C THR A 541 -34.16 -45.94 1.63
N MET A 542 -34.19 -44.79 0.95
CA MET A 542 -34.52 -43.48 1.52
C MET A 542 -35.99 -43.42 1.94
N VAL A 543 -36.34 -42.56 2.91
CA VAL A 543 -37.42 -41.54 2.84
C VAL A 543 -37.64 -40.84 4.21
N GLN A 544 -37.62 -39.50 4.15
CA GLN A 544 -38.26 -38.44 4.97
C GLN A 544 -38.11 -38.37 6.50
N GLN A 545 -37.55 -37.23 6.95
CA GLN A 545 -37.56 -36.70 8.31
C GLN A 545 -38.54 -35.53 8.44
N THR A 546 -39.31 -35.47 9.54
CA THR A 546 -39.87 -34.25 10.19
C THR A 546 -40.09 -34.56 11.71
N PRO A 547 -40.32 -33.59 12.64
CA PRO A 547 -39.36 -33.26 13.70
C PRO A 547 -39.94 -33.30 15.14
N GLN A 548 -39.14 -33.42 16.22
CA GLN A 548 -39.59 -33.05 17.58
C GLN A 548 -38.48 -32.52 18.51
N GLN A 549 -38.95 -31.69 19.45
CA GLN A 549 -38.31 -30.65 20.25
C GLN A 549 -37.57 -31.17 21.51
N ILE A 550 -36.65 -30.37 22.05
CA ILE A 550 -36.09 -30.53 23.41
C ILE A 550 -36.23 -29.18 24.15
N PRO A 551 -36.70 -29.13 25.41
CA PRO A 551 -36.97 -27.90 26.14
C PRO A 551 -35.79 -27.37 27.00
N ILE A 552 -35.93 -26.08 27.33
CA ILE A 552 -35.04 -25.18 28.08
C ILE A 552 -35.03 -25.49 29.60
N GLN A 553 -33.89 -25.31 30.27
CA GLN A 553 -33.78 -25.20 31.74
C GLN A 553 -33.06 -23.90 32.13
N ILE A 554 -33.64 -23.22 33.12
CA ILE A 554 -33.36 -21.87 33.61
C ILE A 554 -32.39 -21.95 34.80
N TYR A 555 -31.43 -21.02 34.93
CA TYR A 555 -30.66 -20.85 36.17
C TYR A 555 -30.93 -19.48 36.83
N GLN A 556 -31.25 -19.52 38.13
CA GLN A 556 -31.39 -18.40 39.05
C GLN A 556 -30.08 -18.14 39.83
N GLN A 557 -29.86 -16.90 40.23
CA GLN A 557 -28.70 -16.39 40.99
C GLN A 557 -28.82 -16.57 42.53
N VAL A 558 -27.68 -16.51 43.25
CA VAL A 558 -27.32 -15.59 44.39
C VAL A 558 -26.14 -16.19 45.26
N PRO A 559 -25.25 -15.37 45.92
CA PRO A 559 -23.88 -15.69 46.43
C PRO A 559 -23.85 -15.84 48.00
N PRO A 560 -22.77 -15.58 48.83
CA PRO A 560 -21.32 -15.24 48.66
C PRO A 560 -20.31 -15.95 49.64
N GLN A 561 -18.97 -15.71 49.53
CA GLN A 561 -18.01 -15.37 50.64
C GLN A 561 -16.48 -15.50 50.31
N GLN A 562 -15.67 -14.92 51.21
CA GLN A 562 -14.32 -14.30 51.14
C GLN A 562 -13.05 -15.20 51.24
N ASN A 563 -11.89 -14.53 51.06
CA ASN A 563 -10.47 -14.88 51.34
C ASN A 563 -9.78 -15.80 50.31
N GLY A 564 -8.55 -15.58 49.85
CA GLY A 564 -7.41 -14.76 50.30
C GLY A 564 -6.16 -15.65 50.18
N GLY A 565 -5.12 -15.26 49.43
CA GLY A 565 -3.87 -16.03 49.40
C GLY A 565 -2.99 -15.86 48.16
N GLN A 566 -1.76 -15.38 48.42
CA GLN A 566 -0.63 -15.18 47.51
C GLN A 566 -0.22 -16.45 46.75
N TYR A 567 0.26 -16.30 45.50
CA TYR A 567 1.13 -17.30 44.87
C TYR A 567 2.42 -16.66 44.34
N LEU A 568 3.53 -17.15 44.91
CA LEU A 568 4.92 -16.96 44.54
C LEU A 568 5.25 -17.69 43.22
N TYR A 569 6.18 -17.12 42.45
CA TYR A 569 6.93 -17.77 41.36
C TYR A 569 7.64 -19.08 41.78
N PRO A 570 7.96 -19.97 40.82
CA PRO A 570 9.35 -20.04 40.36
C PRO A 570 9.56 -20.22 38.84
N LEU A 571 10.75 -19.78 38.40
CA LEU A 571 11.37 -19.88 37.06
C LEU A 571 12.04 -21.29 36.84
N PRO A 572 12.93 -21.51 35.84
CA PRO A 572 12.62 -22.16 34.56
C PRO A 572 13.49 -23.42 34.33
N TYR A 573 13.18 -24.23 33.31
CA TYR A 573 14.17 -25.19 32.77
C TYR A 573 14.34 -25.02 31.25
N SER A 574 15.61 -24.84 30.90
CA SER A 574 16.19 -24.73 29.56
C SER A 574 16.69 -26.11 29.13
N TYR A 575 16.53 -26.50 27.86
CA TYR A 575 17.47 -27.38 27.15
C TYR A 575 17.25 -27.32 25.62
N LYS A 576 18.36 -27.16 24.88
CA LYS A 576 18.60 -27.32 23.43
C LYS A 576 19.81 -28.28 23.30
N PRO A 577 20.28 -28.68 22.10
CA PRO A 577 19.64 -29.16 20.87
C PRO A 577 20.26 -30.52 20.42
N ASP A 578 19.81 -31.17 19.33
CA ASP A 578 20.74 -31.76 18.35
C ASP A 578 20.13 -32.26 17.03
N GLN A 579 21.01 -32.30 16.02
CA GLN A 579 20.82 -32.42 14.57
C GLN A 579 20.57 -33.87 14.05
N LYS A 580 19.93 -34.01 12.87
CA LYS A 580 20.43 -34.72 11.66
C LYS A 580 19.38 -34.81 10.53
N SER A 581 19.82 -34.49 9.31
CA SER A 581 19.12 -34.69 8.01
C SER A 581 19.20 -36.16 7.54
N PRO A 582 18.40 -36.60 6.53
CA PRO A 582 18.87 -36.55 5.13
C PRO A 582 17.80 -36.31 4.04
N ARG A 583 18.28 -36.02 2.81
CA ARG A 583 17.58 -35.75 1.53
C ARG A 583 16.95 -36.99 0.86
N GLN A 584 15.86 -36.82 0.09
CA GLN A 584 15.71 -37.12 -1.37
C GLN A 584 14.27 -36.87 -1.89
N GLN A 585 14.13 -36.36 -3.13
CA GLN A 585 12.91 -35.98 -3.87
C GLN A 585 12.33 -37.18 -4.72
N PRO A 586 11.44 -36.98 -5.73
CA PRO A 586 9.98 -36.76 -5.66
C PRO A 586 9.17 -37.81 -6.49
N HIS A 587 7.86 -37.93 -6.29
CA HIS A 587 6.99 -38.74 -7.17
C HIS A 587 5.77 -37.96 -7.69
N MET A 588 5.67 -37.92 -9.02
CA MET A 588 4.53 -37.50 -9.84
C MET A 588 3.47 -38.60 -9.94
N LEU A 589 2.22 -38.26 -10.32
CA LEU A 589 1.19 -39.12 -10.94
C LEU A 589 0.01 -38.23 -11.48
N PRO A 590 -0.88 -38.68 -12.38
CA PRO A 590 -0.92 -38.25 -13.80
C PRO A 590 -2.26 -37.66 -14.33
N GLN A 591 -2.22 -37.11 -15.56
CA GLN A 591 -3.36 -36.69 -16.41
C GLN A 591 -4.01 -37.85 -17.18
N LEU A 592 -5.29 -37.70 -17.61
CA LEU A 592 -5.96 -38.27 -18.82
C LEU A 592 -7.47 -37.83 -18.83
N PRO A 593 -8.25 -37.94 -19.94
CA PRO A 593 -8.23 -37.12 -21.16
C PRO A 593 -9.62 -36.56 -21.60
N ASN A 594 -9.60 -35.73 -22.64
CA ASN A 594 -10.73 -35.09 -23.33
C ASN A 594 -11.31 -36.00 -24.47
N PRO A 595 -12.57 -35.81 -24.92
CA PRO A 595 -12.95 -36.15 -26.30
C PRO A 595 -13.67 -35.02 -27.09
N LEU A 596 -13.40 -35.02 -28.40
CA LEU A 596 -13.90 -34.15 -29.47
C LEU A 596 -15.14 -34.71 -30.18
N ALA A 597 -16.01 -33.81 -30.70
CA ALA A 597 -16.84 -33.88 -31.94
C ALA A 597 -17.93 -32.77 -31.86
N GLN A 598 -18.40 -32.04 -32.88
CA GLN A 598 -18.33 -32.09 -34.36
C GLN A 598 -18.82 -30.74 -34.93
N GLN A 599 -18.46 -30.46 -36.19
CA GLN A 599 -18.70 -29.24 -36.97
C GLN A 599 -20.10 -29.13 -37.62
N SER A 600 -20.52 -27.91 -37.98
CA SER A 600 -21.40 -27.60 -39.14
C SER A 600 -21.14 -26.18 -39.67
N TYR A 601 -21.22 -26.00 -40.99
CA TYR A 601 -20.71 -24.89 -41.81
C TYR A 601 -21.83 -24.00 -42.44
N MET A 602 -21.63 -22.66 -42.44
CA MET A 602 -21.85 -21.63 -43.54
C MET A 602 -23.26 -21.24 -44.11
N PRO A 603 -23.49 -20.08 -44.82
CA PRO A 603 -22.68 -18.87 -45.14
C PRO A 603 -23.50 -17.50 -45.14
N PRO A 604 -23.25 -16.40 -45.93
CA PRO A 604 -23.23 -14.99 -45.43
C PRO A 604 -24.24 -14.01 -46.10
N ASP A 605 -24.46 -12.79 -45.56
CA ASP A 605 -24.70 -11.59 -46.41
C ASP A 605 -24.65 -10.21 -45.70
N GLN A 606 -24.03 -9.26 -46.41
CA GLN A 606 -24.27 -7.81 -46.60
C GLN A 606 -24.50 -6.76 -45.46
N SER A 607 -23.69 -5.68 -45.59
CA SER A 607 -23.79 -4.26 -45.15
C SER A 607 -25.21 -3.67 -44.99
N GLN A 608 -25.58 -2.73 -44.10
CA GLN A 608 -24.93 -1.55 -43.47
C GLN A 608 -25.86 -0.98 -42.32
N PRO A 609 -25.62 0.18 -41.67
CA PRO A 609 -25.57 0.36 -40.19
C PRO A 609 -26.90 0.70 -39.49
N GLN A 610 -27.10 0.24 -38.25
CA GLN A 610 -28.11 0.80 -37.32
C GLN A 610 -27.58 0.87 -35.88
N LEU A 611 -27.85 2.03 -35.24
CA LEU A 611 -27.52 2.41 -33.86
C LEU A 611 -27.91 1.33 -32.83
N PRO A 612 -27.18 1.15 -31.71
CA PRO A 612 -27.66 0.24 -30.66
C PRO A 612 -28.87 0.86 -29.94
N GLN A 613 -30.04 0.27 -30.18
CA GLN A 613 -31.21 0.40 -29.33
C GLN A 613 -30.99 -0.32 -27.99
N TYR A 614 -31.43 0.33 -26.92
CA TYR A 614 -31.62 -0.25 -25.60
C TYR A 614 -32.61 -1.42 -25.67
N LEU A 615 -32.15 -2.64 -25.37
CA LEU A 615 -33.04 -3.77 -25.13
C LEU A 615 -33.43 -3.82 -23.65
N TYR A 616 -34.64 -3.34 -23.36
CA TYR A 616 -35.41 -3.80 -22.21
C TYR A 616 -35.76 -5.28 -22.43
N GLN A 617 -35.30 -6.17 -21.56
CA GLN A 617 -35.95 -7.46 -21.34
C GLN A 617 -36.22 -7.68 -19.85
N GLN A 618 -37.37 -8.29 -19.62
CA GLN A 618 -38.13 -8.31 -18.38
C GLN A 618 -37.38 -8.96 -17.21
N GLY A 619 -37.69 -8.49 -16.00
CA GLY A 619 -36.98 -8.82 -14.77
C GLY A 619 -37.10 -10.28 -14.34
N PRO A 620 -36.11 -10.78 -13.58
CA PRO A 620 -36.31 -11.91 -12.71
C PRO A 620 -36.86 -11.46 -11.35
N GLN A 621 -37.66 -12.32 -10.77
CA GLN A 621 -38.26 -12.18 -9.44
C GLN A 621 -37.23 -11.85 -8.35
N ARG A 622 -37.73 -11.22 -7.27
CA ARG A 622 -37.02 -10.93 -6.02
C ARG A 622 -35.97 -12.01 -5.67
N GLY A 623 -34.71 -11.70 -5.97
CA GLY A 623 -33.55 -12.48 -5.53
C GLY A 623 -33.20 -12.11 -4.09
N ALA A 624 -33.17 -13.11 -3.23
CA ALA A 624 -32.89 -13.02 -1.80
C ALA A 624 -31.45 -12.58 -1.51
N LEU A 625 -31.30 -11.85 -0.40
CA LEU A 625 -30.05 -11.46 0.24
C LEU A 625 -29.22 -12.70 0.66
N PRO A 626 -27.89 -12.58 0.82
CA PRO A 626 -27.14 -13.53 1.65
C PRO A 626 -27.65 -13.44 3.11
N PRO A 627 -27.68 -14.56 3.86
CA PRO A 627 -28.42 -14.64 5.11
C PRO A 627 -27.76 -13.83 6.23
N VAL A 628 -28.57 -12.97 6.87
CA VAL A 628 -28.30 -12.34 8.17
C VAL A 628 -28.49 -13.42 9.26
N PRO A 629 -27.63 -13.51 10.30
CA PRO A 629 -27.88 -14.39 11.44
C PRO A 629 -29.18 -13.99 12.16
N PRO A 630 -29.96 -14.94 12.72
CA PRO A 630 -31.36 -14.71 13.05
C PRO A 630 -31.54 -13.76 14.25
N HIS A 631 -32.25 -12.65 14.03
CA HIS A 631 -32.91 -11.87 15.07
C HIS A 631 -34.36 -12.35 15.28
N ALA A 632 -34.73 -12.62 16.53
CA ALA A 632 -36.10 -12.94 16.94
C ALA A 632 -37.00 -11.68 16.93
N GLN A 633 -38.27 -11.82 16.50
CA GLN A 633 -39.33 -10.82 16.68
C GLN A 633 -40.24 -11.19 17.88
N PRO A 634 -41.27 -10.39 18.25
CA PRO A 634 -41.19 -9.27 19.18
C PRO A 634 -42.07 -9.51 20.44
N GLY A 635 -41.67 -9.01 21.60
CA GLY A 635 -42.55 -9.02 22.78
C GLY A 635 -42.02 -8.23 23.97
N GLY A 636 -42.74 -7.17 24.35
CA GLY A 636 -42.73 -6.57 25.70
C GLY A 636 -41.58 -5.62 26.03
N PRO A 637 -41.78 -4.68 26.97
CA PRO A 637 -41.02 -3.42 27.03
C PRO A 637 -39.68 -3.54 27.77
N HIS A 638 -38.71 -2.76 27.28
CA HIS A 638 -37.49 -2.27 27.93
C HIS A 638 -36.66 -3.27 28.76
N GLN A 639 -35.49 -3.64 28.22
CA GLN A 639 -34.19 -3.55 28.90
C GLN A 639 -33.05 -3.87 27.93
N SER A 640 -32.11 -2.94 27.80
CA SER A 640 -30.88 -3.06 27.00
C SER A 640 -29.95 -4.15 27.54
N PRO A 641 -29.26 -4.92 26.68
CA PRO A 641 -28.04 -5.60 27.08
C PRO A 641 -26.92 -5.32 26.07
N LEU A 642 -26.08 -4.32 26.35
CA LEU A 642 -24.74 -4.21 25.77
C LEU A 642 -23.72 -4.24 26.90
N ASN A 643 -22.94 -5.32 26.94
CA ASN A 643 -21.79 -5.43 27.82
C ASN A 643 -20.75 -4.37 27.45
N HIS A 644 -20.39 -3.55 28.42
CA HIS A 644 -19.29 -2.61 28.37
C HIS A 644 -17.94 -3.34 28.21
N PRO A 645 -17.03 -2.86 27.34
CA PRO A 645 -15.60 -3.03 27.57
C PRO A 645 -15.13 -1.94 28.54
N GLN A 646 -14.72 -2.33 29.75
CA GLN A 646 -14.08 -1.46 30.74
C GLN A 646 -12.68 -1.03 30.28
N MET A 647 -12.39 0.26 30.41
CA MET A 647 -11.03 0.80 30.39
C MET A 647 -10.26 0.34 31.64
N VAL A 648 -9.00 -0.07 31.47
CA VAL A 648 -8.02 -0.26 32.56
C VAL A 648 -7.07 0.94 32.57
N PRO A 649 -6.75 1.56 33.72
CA PRO A 649 -5.88 2.74 33.76
C PRO A 649 -4.38 2.40 33.97
N ASN A 650 -3.54 3.09 33.19
CA ASN A 650 -2.11 3.44 33.33
C ASN A 650 -1.03 2.44 33.83
N GLY A 651 -0.01 2.26 32.99
CA GLY A 651 1.41 2.46 33.37
C GLY A 651 2.31 1.22 33.48
N THR A 652 3.12 0.93 32.45
CA THR A 652 4.55 0.50 32.47
C THR A 652 5.01 -0.01 31.08
N PRO A 653 6.31 0.05 30.75
CA PRO A 653 6.80 0.03 29.35
C PRO A 653 6.95 -1.40 28.81
N TYR A 654 6.51 -1.63 27.57
CA TYR A 654 6.80 -2.87 26.84
C TYR A 654 8.09 -2.75 26.02
N PRO A 655 8.90 -3.83 25.92
CA PRO A 655 10.16 -3.85 25.20
C PRO A 655 9.96 -4.04 23.68
N GLY A 656 11.01 -3.68 22.93
CA GLY A 656 11.07 -3.49 21.48
C GLY A 656 10.34 -4.51 20.59
N MET A 657 9.67 -3.94 19.58
CA MET A 657 9.17 -4.64 18.39
C MET A 657 10.33 -5.36 17.64
N PRO A 658 10.15 -6.60 17.17
CA PRO A 658 11.04 -7.20 16.18
C PRO A 658 10.82 -6.55 14.80
N GLY A 659 11.93 -6.33 14.09
CA GLY A 659 11.99 -5.57 12.84
C GLY A 659 11.09 -6.10 11.71
N ALA A 660 10.65 -5.16 10.88
CA ALA A 660 9.87 -5.42 9.66
C ALA A 660 10.64 -6.33 8.68
N PRO A 661 9.93 -7.19 7.91
CA PRO A 661 10.55 -8.06 6.92
C PRO A 661 11.14 -7.26 5.75
N ALA A 662 12.33 -7.69 5.31
CA ALA A 662 13.06 -7.14 4.18
C ALA A 662 12.43 -7.57 2.85
N GLY A 663 12.14 -6.62 1.95
CA GLY A 663 11.80 -6.95 0.56
C GLY A 663 10.83 -5.98 -0.14
N TYR A 664 11.21 -4.71 -0.30
CA TYR A 664 10.60 -3.83 -1.32
C TYR A 664 11.70 -2.96 -1.94
N ALA A 665 12.15 -3.33 -3.14
CA ALA A 665 13.08 -2.53 -3.93
C ALA A 665 12.29 -1.43 -4.64
N TYR A 666 12.44 -0.19 -4.20
CA TYR A 666 11.87 0.99 -4.86
C TYR A 666 12.86 1.57 -5.87
N GLY A 667 12.41 1.65 -7.13
CA GLY A 667 12.91 2.63 -8.12
C GLY A 667 12.59 4.07 -7.68
N PRO A 668 13.10 5.09 -8.38
CA PRO A 668 13.17 6.44 -7.83
C PRO A 668 11.76 7.00 -7.57
N GLN A 669 11.50 7.24 -6.28
CA GLN A 669 10.73 8.38 -5.76
C GLN A 669 9.27 8.53 -6.21
N GLN A 670 8.39 7.74 -5.60
CA GLN A 670 7.07 8.23 -5.19
C GLN A 670 6.92 7.95 -3.70
N TYR A 671 7.32 8.93 -2.88
CA TYR A 671 7.19 8.87 -1.43
C TYR A 671 5.76 9.26 -1.07
N VAL A 672 4.96 8.26 -0.65
CA VAL A 672 3.66 8.50 -0.01
C VAL A 672 3.94 8.74 1.48
N PRO A 673 3.58 9.90 2.07
CA PRO A 673 3.80 10.13 3.48
C PRO A 673 2.84 9.25 4.30
N ILE A 674 3.36 8.23 4.97
CA ILE A 674 2.66 7.57 6.07
C ILE A 674 2.67 8.55 7.25
N GLN A 675 1.51 9.15 7.55
CA GLN A 675 1.32 9.95 8.75
C GLN A 675 1.28 9.02 9.98
N GLY A 676 2.41 8.91 10.67
CA GLY A 676 2.45 8.51 12.07
C GLY A 676 2.57 9.76 12.93
N GLY A 677 1.54 10.08 13.71
CA GLY A 677 1.58 11.17 14.69
C GLY A 677 2.65 10.90 15.75
N ALA A 678 3.68 11.74 15.80
CA ALA A 678 4.63 11.77 16.91
C ALA A 678 4.22 12.89 17.88
N VAL A 679 3.80 12.49 19.08
CA VAL A 679 3.66 13.38 20.24
C VAL A 679 5.07 13.82 20.68
N PRO A 680 5.33 15.11 20.95
CA PRO A 680 6.63 15.54 21.44
C PRO A 680 6.81 15.11 22.90
N GLN A 681 7.83 14.30 23.19
CA GLN A 681 8.31 14.12 24.56
C GLN A 681 9.47 15.10 24.80
N GLN A 682 9.29 15.94 25.83
CA GLN A 682 10.38 16.65 26.52
C GLN A 682 11.27 15.67 27.26
#